data_AF-A0A9C6DZB3-F1
#
_entry.id   AF-A0A9C6DZB3-F1
#
_cell.length_a   1.000
_cell.length_b   1.000
_cell.length_c   1.000
_cell.angle_alpha   90.00
_cell.angle_beta   90.00
_cell.angle_gamma   90.00
#
_symmetry.space_group_name_H-M   'P 1'
#
loop_
_entity.id
_entity.type
_entity.pdbx_description
1 polymer ?
#
loop_
_entity_poly.entity_id
_entity_poly.type
_entity_poly.pdbx_seq_one_letter_code
_entity_poly.pdbx_strand_id
1 'polypeptide(L)'
;MSKKIDCPLLILFTVVFLCGNYVQLSKSIAIAPATFSTAISRAGKFSNTLKETTAWKTLTSHPNSLVQLLPSRAMRVVQEVVRSFRKDANVIVRTIAGRIRGRYQKYRSGERGGYYSFKGIRYGAAPIGDRRFRAAEPERSWLGIRDASREGHSCPHKNMILDTFKGNEDCLFLNVFTSKVPKGDYNPQMPVMVWLHGGGYSFGSGNTFLYGPDYLVAENVVLVTLNYRLGPLGFLTAGPNAPGNQGLKDQLLALKWVRDNIAAFGGDPNQVTVFGESAGASSVQLLMLSPLSKGLFHRAISESGSALNPWALGESSALRASRLAANLGYIGTNNTDDILRYLKKLPAMKLIEGAPNTLTEEDYRNNIGLPFVPVVEGYWNDANRTIYTESPLITENPIELYRNQKFQKNIPYLTGYNTHEAMLFIRRLRKNPKLLEIIENDFARMIPKDLNVTGDRNRVTREIRQFYLGTKTVSVDSVNEMIALLTDVMFLRGIRRSVRYHARYGNAPVYMYRFAFDGALGLYKRMLGLQRPGVCHGDEMGYLFKFGFFNLNLDPNSLEILVKNRMVRMWTNFAKYGNPTPAHRVDNLINTIWLPISPDSVMDNLSFMDISATLDVRKNPEFERQQFWDYMYEHYNGDAM
;
A
#
# COMPACT_ATOMS: atom_id res chain seq x y z
N MET A 1 -21.51 40.81 53.02
CA MET A 1 -21.72 40.26 51.66
C MET A 1 -20.39 40.30 50.91
N SER A 2 -19.71 39.16 50.78
CA SER A 2 -18.40 39.05 50.11
C SER A 2 -18.53 38.06 48.95
N LYS A 3 -18.30 38.52 47.72
CA LYS A 3 -18.27 37.71 46.50
C LYS A 3 -16.92 36.97 46.43
N LYS A 4 -16.94 35.63 46.50
CA LYS A 4 -15.81 34.79 46.11
C LYS A 4 -15.73 34.75 44.58
N ILE A 5 -14.58 35.18 44.06
CA ILE A 5 -14.19 35.04 42.65
C ILE A 5 -13.51 33.67 42.54
N ASP A 6 -14.17 32.69 41.91
CA ASP A 6 -13.56 31.40 41.59
C ASP A 6 -12.65 31.58 40.35
N CYS A 7 -11.33 31.51 40.57
CA CYS A 7 -10.31 31.78 39.56
C CYS A 7 -9.79 30.46 38.93
N PRO A 8 -10.07 30.17 37.65
CA PRO A 8 -9.67 28.92 36.97
C PRO A 8 -8.15 28.77 36.74
N LEU A 9 -7.38 29.86 36.86
CA LEU A 9 -5.92 29.85 36.67
C LEU A 9 -5.17 29.11 37.78
N LEU A 10 -5.69 29.14 39.02
CA LEU A 10 -5.00 28.55 40.17
C LEU A 10 -4.97 27.02 40.10
N ILE A 11 -6.04 26.43 39.55
CA ILE A 11 -6.23 24.98 39.42
C ILE A 11 -5.37 24.42 38.27
N LEU A 12 -5.22 25.18 37.18
CA LEU A 12 -4.35 24.81 36.06
C LEU A 12 -2.88 24.81 36.48
N PHE A 13 -2.47 25.78 37.32
CA PHE A 13 -1.17 25.77 37.97
C PHE A 13 -0.97 24.52 38.82
N THR A 14 -2.00 24.08 39.57
CA THR A 14 -1.89 22.87 40.41
C THR A 14 -1.69 21.60 39.57
N VAL A 15 -2.38 21.47 38.42
CA VAL A 15 -2.25 20.30 37.52
C VAL A 15 -0.89 20.30 36.80
N VAL A 16 -0.41 21.46 36.35
CA VAL A 16 0.92 21.59 35.74
C VAL A 16 2.03 21.33 36.76
N PHE A 17 1.87 21.79 38.01
CA PHE A 17 2.82 21.57 39.10
C PHE A 17 2.85 20.11 39.57
N LEU A 18 1.70 19.43 39.62
CA LEU A 18 1.60 18.00 39.94
C LEU A 18 2.19 17.12 38.83
N CYS A 19 1.98 17.45 37.55
CA CYS A 19 2.58 16.75 36.42
C CYS A 19 4.10 17.02 36.29
N GLY A 20 4.55 18.24 36.61
CA GLY A 20 5.97 18.61 36.62
C GLY A 20 6.78 17.85 37.68
N ASN A 21 6.23 17.71 38.89
CA ASN A 21 6.86 16.92 39.96
C ASN A 21 6.81 15.40 39.67
N TYR A 22 5.81 14.91 38.94
CA TYR A 22 5.74 13.50 38.50
C TYR A 22 6.87 13.09 37.55
N VAL A 23 7.43 14.03 36.78
CA VAL A 23 8.53 13.76 35.85
C VAL A 23 9.89 13.79 36.55
N GLN A 24 10.02 14.49 37.69
CA GLN A 24 11.27 14.54 38.46
C GLN A 24 11.44 13.40 39.47
N LEU A 25 10.36 12.70 39.86
CA LEU A 25 10.37 11.63 40.88
C LEU A 25 10.09 10.23 40.32
N SER A 26 10.75 9.88 39.21
CA SER A 26 10.86 8.47 38.76
C SER A 26 12.31 7.98 38.76
N LYS A 27 12.95 8.12 39.92
CA LYS A 27 13.89 7.10 40.41
C LYS A 27 13.34 6.60 41.73
N SER A 28 12.76 5.40 41.70
CA SER A 28 12.35 4.57 42.84
C SER A 28 11.40 5.20 43.85
N ILE A 29 10.13 4.76 43.86
CA ILE A 29 9.35 4.30 45.03
C ILE A 29 7.92 4.01 44.53
N ALA A 30 7.42 2.81 44.85
CA ALA A 30 6.03 2.43 44.62
C ALA A 30 5.11 3.18 45.61
N ILE A 31 4.00 3.76 45.13
CA ILE A 31 2.99 4.41 45.98
C ILE A 31 1.61 3.79 45.70
N ALA A 32 0.84 3.59 46.78
CA ALA A 32 -0.32 2.71 46.86
C ALA A 32 -1.59 3.15 46.07
N PRO A 33 -2.47 2.20 45.68
CA PRO A 33 -3.59 2.42 44.74
C PRO A 33 -4.69 3.39 45.20
N ALA A 34 -4.75 3.74 46.49
CA ALA A 34 -5.85 4.49 47.09
C ALA A 34 -5.87 5.99 46.70
N THR A 35 -4.71 6.59 46.40
CA THR A 35 -4.58 8.02 46.06
C THR A 35 -4.92 8.34 44.60
N PHE A 36 -4.76 7.36 43.69
CA PHE A 36 -5.09 7.52 42.26
C PHE A 36 -6.62 7.46 42.01
N SER A 37 -7.32 6.61 42.75
CA SER A 37 -8.79 6.46 42.66
C SER A 37 -9.53 7.71 43.15
N THR A 38 -9.03 8.37 44.21
CA THR A 38 -9.62 9.60 44.75
C THR A 38 -9.41 10.81 43.84
N ALA A 39 -8.27 10.88 43.13
CA ALA A 39 -7.98 11.91 42.14
C ALA A 39 -8.88 11.80 40.89
N ILE A 40 -9.11 10.57 40.40
CA ILE A 40 -10.02 10.31 39.27
C ILE A 40 -11.49 10.55 39.66
N SER A 41 -11.89 10.16 40.88
CA SER A 41 -13.24 10.39 41.41
C SER A 41 -13.59 11.88 41.56
N ARG A 42 -12.63 12.71 42.02
CA ARG A 42 -12.82 14.17 42.12
C ARG A 42 -12.81 14.85 40.75
N ALA A 43 -12.02 14.38 39.79
CA ALA A 43 -12.04 14.87 38.41
C ALA A 43 -13.35 14.50 37.68
N GLY A 44 -13.89 13.31 37.95
CA GLY A 44 -15.15 12.83 37.38
C GLY A 44 -16.39 13.63 37.82
N LYS A 45 -16.40 14.17 39.05
CA LYS A 45 -17.52 15.01 39.55
C LYS A 45 -17.53 16.44 39.01
N PHE A 46 -16.39 17.00 38.60
CA PHE A 46 -16.29 18.36 38.05
C PHE A 46 -16.45 18.45 36.52
N SER A 47 -16.35 17.33 35.81
CA SER A 47 -16.41 17.26 34.35
C SER A 47 -17.80 17.51 33.74
N ASN A 48 -18.87 17.53 34.55
CA ASN A 48 -20.24 17.70 34.03
C ASN A 48 -20.60 19.15 33.67
N THR A 49 -19.75 20.14 33.95
CA THR A 49 -20.11 21.57 33.80
C THR A 49 -19.19 22.41 32.89
N LEU A 50 -18.10 21.86 32.34
CA LEU A 50 -17.20 22.63 31.48
C LEU A 50 -17.58 22.53 29.98
N LYS A 51 -18.41 23.47 29.52
CA LYS A 51 -18.47 23.85 28.09
C LYS A 51 -17.18 24.61 27.73
N GLU A 52 -16.62 24.36 26.55
CA GLU A 52 -15.44 25.06 26.02
C GLU A 52 -15.63 26.59 26.15
N THR A 53 -14.84 27.23 27.01
CA THR A 53 -14.71 28.69 27.00
C THR A 53 -13.51 29.12 26.17
N THR A 54 -13.62 30.31 25.60
CA THR A 54 -12.66 31.01 24.74
C THR A 54 -11.21 31.00 25.30
N ALA A 55 -11.05 30.85 26.62
CA ALA A 55 -9.78 30.76 27.32
C ALA A 55 -8.84 29.64 26.83
N TRP A 56 -9.37 28.48 26.41
CA TRP A 56 -8.52 27.36 25.96
C TRP A 56 -7.90 27.59 24.58
N LYS A 57 -8.64 28.27 23.68
CA LYS A 57 -8.13 28.69 22.37
C LYS A 57 -6.99 29.71 22.52
N THR A 58 -7.09 30.62 23.48
CA THR A 58 -6.05 31.63 23.77
C THR A 58 -4.78 30.99 24.34
N LEU A 59 -4.91 29.94 25.16
CA LEU A 59 -3.78 29.28 25.82
C LEU A 59 -2.91 28.44 24.86
N THR A 60 -3.47 27.91 23.79
CA THR A 60 -2.71 27.12 22.79
C THR A 60 -2.20 27.95 21.61
N SER A 61 -2.68 29.18 21.42
CA SER A 61 -2.31 30.05 20.30
C SER A 61 -1.33 31.17 20.66
N HIS A 62 -1.09 31.42 21.96
CA HIS A 62 -0.15 32.45 22.40
C HIS A 62 1.31 31.96 22.38
N PRO A 63 2.25 32.72 21.78
CA PRO A 63 3.66 32.34 21.63
C PRO A 63 4.39 32.10 22.97
N ASN A 64 3.89 32.64 24.08
CA ASN A 64 4.49 32.54 25.41
C ASN A 64 3.73 31.59 26.36
N SER A 65 2.90 30.68 25.85
CA SER A 65 2.17 29.77 26.73
C SER A 65 3.08 28.68 27.30
N LEU A 66 3.01 28.46 28.62
CA LEU A 66 3.74 27.42 29.37
C LEU A 66 3.59 26.00 28.79
N VAL A 67 2.58 25.79 27.95
CA VAL A 67 2.32 24.52 27.25
C VAL A 67 3.39 24.22 26.20
N GLN A 68 4.03 25.24 25.59
CA GLN A 68 5.13 25.03 24.63
C GLN A 68 6.44 24.55 25.28
N LEU A 69 6.60 24.73 26.59
CA LEU A 69 7.77 24.29 27.35
C LEU A 69 7.72 22.80 27.76
N LEU A 70 6.63 22.10 27.45
CA LEU A 70 6.48 20.69 27.78
C LEU A 70 7.31 19.81 26.82
N PRO A 71 8.11 18.85 27.34
CA PRO A 71 8.77 17.85 26.52
C PRO A 71 7.77 17.13 25.61
N SER A 72 8.18 16.76 24.40
CA SER A 72 7.29 16.25 23.34
C SER A 72 6.44 15.04 23.78
N ARG A 73 6.94 14.22 24.72
CA ARG A 73 6.21 13.11 25.34
C ARG A 73 5.07 13.58 26.25
N ALA A 74 5.31 14.59 27.09
CA ALA A 74 4.29 15.16 27.96
C ALA A 74 3.19 15.87 27.14
N MET A 75 3.57 16.58 26.07
CA MET A 75 2.61 17.17 25.13
C MET A 75 1.72 16.10 24.46
N ARG A 76 2.28 14.93 24.10
CA ARG A 76 1.49 13.81 23.55
C ARG A 76 0.48 13.27 24.56
N VAL A 77 0.89 13.11 25.82
CA VAL A 77 -0.01 12.65 26.90
C VAL A 77 -1.13 13.66 27.13
N VAL A 78 -0.80 14.95 27.21
CA VAL A 78 -1.81 16.03 27.33
C VAL A 78 -2.75 16.04 26.13
N GLN A 79 -2.24 15.89 24.91
CA GLN A 79 -3.08 15.80 23.71
C GLN A 79 -3.96 14.54 23.68
N GLU A 80 -3.48 13.39 24.16
CA GLU A 80 -4.28 12.16 24.25
C GLU A 80 -5.36 12.26 25.31
N VAL A 81 -5.04 12.87 26.46
CA VAL A 81 -6.00 13.14 27.54
C VAL A 81 -7.06 14.16 27.07
N VAL A 82 -6.65 15.24 26.39
CA VAL A 82 -7.61 16.19 25.81
C VAL A 82 -8.45 15.56 24.69
N ARG A 83 -7.89 14.64 23.89
CA ARG A 83 -8.64 13.87 22.88
C ARG A 83 -9.60 12.87 23.52
N SER A 84 -9.26 12.26 24.66
CA SER A 84 -10.16 11.34 25.35
C SER A 84 -11.37 12.06 25.98
N PHE A 85 -11.25 13.37 26.24
CA PHE A 85 -12.35 14.22 26.67
C PHE A 85 -13.21 14.78 25.53
N ARG A 86 -12.82 14.64 24.26
CA ARG A 86 -13.72 14.96 23.15
C ARG A 86 -14.83 13.91 23.11
N LYS A 87 -16.08 14.35 23.33
CA LYS A 87 -17.27 13.59 22.91
C LYS A 87 -17.29 13.56 21.38
N ASP A 88 -16.44 12.71 20.79
CA ASP A 88 -16.56 12.37 19.38
C ASP A 88 -17.97 11.78 19.19
N ALA A 89 -18.69 12.24 18.17
CA ALA A 89 -19.97 11.65 17.82
C ALA A 89 -19.74 10.18 17.44
N ASN A 90 -20.03 9.29 18.39
CA ASN A 90 -19.89 7.86 18.22
C ASN A 90 -20.93 7.40 17.20
N VAL A 91 -20.48 6.74 16.14
CA VAL A 91 -21.34 6.15 15.11
C VAL A 91 -21.29 4.64 15.26
N ILE A 92 -22.45 3.98 15.28
CA ILE A 92 -22.53 2.52 15.34
C ILE A 92 -23.11 2.04 14.03
N VAL A 93 -22.44 1.06 13.43
CA VAL A 93 -22.91 0.35 12.23
C VAL A 93 -23.03 -1.14 12.55
N ARG A 94 -23.90 -1.84 11.82
CA ARG A 94 -24.10 -3.29 11.95
C ARG A 94 -23.55 -3.99 10.72
N THR A 95 -22.53 -4.82 10.90
CA THR A 95 -22.00 -5.74 9.89
C THR A 95 -22.71 -7.10 10.02
N ILE A 96 -22.44 -8.04 9.12
CA ILE A 96 -22.94 -9.42 9.24
C ILE A 96 -22.44 -10.12 10.51
N ALA A 97 -21.23 -9.77 10.96
CA ALA A 97 -20.57 -10.41 12.09
C ALA A 97 -20.90 -9.74 13.43
N GLY A 98 -21.31 -8.47 13.44
CA GLY A 98 -21.71 -7.80 14.67
C GLY A 98 -21.75 -6.28 14.57
N ARG A 99 -21.96 -5.60 15.70
CA ARG A 99 -21.98 -4.13 15.76
C ARG A 99 -20.58 -3.58 15.98
N ILE A 100 -20.30 -2.46 15.30
CA ILE A 100 -19.00 -1.78 15.33
C ILE A 100 -19.21 -0.30 15.64
N ARG A 101 -18.39 0.25 16.55
CA ARG A 101 -18.37 1.67 16.88
C ARG A 101 -17.20 2.37 16.20
N GLY A 102 -17.49 3.32 15.32
CA GLY A 102 -16.51 4.25 14.75
C GLY A 102 -16.62 5.64 15.36
N ARG A 103 -15.94 6.61 14.73
CA ARG A 103 -15.93 8.01 15.15
C ARG A 103 -16.03 8.96 13.96
N TYR A 104 -16.58 10.15 14.20
CA TYR A 104 -16.50 11.27 13.25
C TYR A 104 -15.21 12.07 13.46
N GLN A 105 -14.53 12.45 12.37
CA GLN A 105 -13.31 13.26 12.39
C GLN A 105 -13.42 14.39 11.37
N LYS A 106 -12.85 15.57 11.70
CA LYS A 106 -12.68 16.64 10.72
C LYS A 106 -11.54 16.32 9.76
N TYR A 107 -11.64 16.79 8.52
CA TYR A 107 -10.53 16.76 7.58
C TYR A 107 -9.35 17.57 8.12
N ARG A 108 -8.15 17.01 8.00
CA ARG A 108 -6.89 17.61 8.44
C ARG A 108 -6.14 18.27 7.29
N SER A 109 -6.64 18.17 6.07
CA SER A 109 -6.07 18.75 4.85
C SER A 109 -6.72 20.07 4.42
N GLY A 110 -7.70 20.56 5.18
CA GLY A 110 -8.32 21.87 4.96
C GLY A 110 -9.68 21.83 4.25
N GLU A 111 -10.13 20.66 3.78
CA GLU A 111 -11.47 20.49 3.22
C GLU A 111 -12.55 20.75 4.28
N ARG A 112 -13.68 21.30 3.85
CA ARG A 112 -14.80 21.61 4.76
C ARG A 112 -15.48 20.33 5.24
N GLY A 113 -15.87 20.31 6.52
CA GLY A 113 -16.59 19.20 7.12
C GLY A 113 -15.68 18.12 7.70
N GLY A 114 -16.01 16.86 7.43
CA GLY A 114 -15.34 15.71 8.03
C GLY A 114 -15.90 14.39 7.52
N TYR A 115 -15.39 13.30 8.07
CA TYR A 115 -15.68 11.93 7.67
C TYR A 115 -15.85 11.02 8.89
N TYR A 116 -16.59 9.94 8.71
CA TYR A 116 -16.65 8.83 9.65
C TYR A 116 -15.49 7.88 9.38
N SER A 117 -14.85 7.41 10.46
CA SER A 117 -13.77 6.44 10.40
C SER A 117 -14.07 5.26 11.30
N PHE A 118 -13.88 4.06 10.74
CA PHE A 118 -13.93 2.79 11.43
C PHE A 118 -12.62 2.07 11.12
N LYS A 119 -11.84 1.76 12.13
CA LYS A 119 -10.47 1.25 11.99
C LYS A 119 -10.28 -0.03 12.78
N GLY A 120 -9.33 -0.87 12.36
CA GLY A 120 -9.07 -2.12 13.06
C GLY A 120 -10.24 -3.12 13.01
N ILE A 121 -11.06 -3.06 11.96
CA ILE A 121 -12.14 -4.03 11.75
C ILE A 121 -11.51 -5.33 11.28
N ARG A 122 -11.70 -6.40 12.02
CA ARG A 122 -11.21 -7.71 11.63
C ARG A 122 -12.07 -8.30 10.51
N TYR A 123 -11.45 -8.61 9.38
CA TYR A 123 -12.11 -9.28 8.26
C TYR A 123 -11.83 -10.78 8.21
N GLY A 124 -10.73 -11.23 8.83
CA GLY A 124 -10.35 -12.64 8.92
C GLY A 124 -9.90 -13.04 10.33
N ALA A 125 -10.11 -14.30 10.67
CA ALA A 125 -9.61 -14.89 11.90
C ALA A 125 -8.08 -14.80 11.97
N ALA A 126 -7.53 -14.59 13.16
CA ALA A 126 -6.08 -14.46 13.33
C ALA A 126 -5.33 -15.71 12.80
N PRO A 127 -4.39 -15.56 11.85
CA PRO A 127 -3.67 -16.66 11.19
C PRO A 127 -2.51 -17.19 12.05
N ILE A 128 -2.80 -17.52 13.31
CA ILE A 128 -1.85 -18.01 14.31
C ILE A 128 -2.00 -19.52 14.55
N GLY A 129 -0.99 -20.14 15.16
CA GLY A 129 -1.00 -21.57 15.48
C GLY A 129 -1.18 -22.41 14.21
N ASP A 130 -2.14 -23.33 14.22
CA ASP A 130 -2.39 -24.23 13.08
C ASP A 130 -2.91 -23.52 11.83
N ARG A 131 -3.49 -22.31 11.98
CA ARG A 131 -3.91 -21.47 10.86
C ARG A 131 -2.75 -20.75 10.18
N ARG A 132 -1.56 -20.74 10.77
CA ARG A 132 -0.37 -20.13 10.15
C ARG A 132 -0.05 -20.85 8.84
N PHE A 133 0.26 -20.05 7.81
CA PHE A 133 0.52 -20.47 6.43
C PHE A 133 -0.66 -21.08 5.65
N ARG A 134 -1.87 -21.06 6.20
CA ARG A 134 -3.12 -21.46 5.51
C ARG A 134 -3.92 -20.26 5.02
N ALA A 135 -4.88 -20.46 4.13
CA ALA A 135 -5.89 -19.45 3.82
C ALA A 135 -6.59 -18.98 5.10
N ALA A 136 -6.83 -17.68 5.21
CA ALA A 136 -7.57 -17.13 6.34
C ALA A 136 -9.06 -17.45 6.21
N GLU A 137 -9.69 -17.76 7.34
CA GLU A 137 -11.14 -17.90 7.45
C GLU A 137 -11.77 -16.54 7.80
N PRO A 138 -13.04 -16.29 7.42
CA PRO A 138 -13.76 -15.11 7.87
C PRO A 138 -13.79 -14.99 9.40
N GLU A 139 -13.82 -13.76 9.91
CA GLU A 139 -13.99 -13.54 11.35
C GLU A 139 -15.35 -14.05 11.85
N ARG A 140 -15.33 -14.71 13.01
CA ARG A 140 -16.56 -15.19 13.66
C ARG A 140 -17.43 -14.04 14.16
N SER A 141 -18.74 -14.23 14.12
CA SER A 141 -19.68 -13.28 14.71
C SER A 141 -19.46 -13.10 16.21
N TRP A 142 -19.77 -11.91 16.71
CA TRP A 142 -19.63 -11.56 18.13
C TRP A 142 -20.89 -10.86 18.67
N LEU A 143 -21.08 -10.95 19.98
CA LEU A 143 -22.10 -10.22 20.71
C LEU A 143 -21.57 -8.86 21.18
N GLY A 144 -22.47 -7.91 21.41
CA GLY A 144 -22.12 -6.56 21.88
C GLY A 144 -21.72 -5.61 20.76
N ILE A 145 -20.80 -4.69 21.06
CA ILE A 145 -20.27 -3.66 20.15
C ILE A 145 -18.75 -3.70 20.24
N ARG A 146 -18.05 -3.93 19.13
CA ARG A 146 -16.58 -3.83 19.05
C ARG A 146 -16.17 -2.39 18.75
N ASP A 147 -15.13 -1.91 19.43
CA ASP A 147 -14.56 -0.59 19.16
C ASP A 147 -13.69 -0.64 17.90
N ALA A 148 -13.97 0.27 16.96
CA ALA A 148 -13.21 0.50 15.74
C ALA A 148 -12.73 1.97 15.67
N SER A 149 -12.43 2.58 16.82
CA SER A 149 -11.89 3.93 16.88
C SER A 149 -10.37 3.99 16.58
N ARG A 150 -9.67 2.86 16.69
CA ARG A 150 -8.21 2.72 16.58
C ARG A 150 -7.82 1.68 15.54
N GLU A 151 -6.62 1.83 14.99
CA GLU A 151 -6.09 0.86 14.02
C GLU A 151 -5.74 -0.46 14.73
N GLY A 152 -5.93 -1.57 14.02
CA GLY A 152 -5.41 -2.87 14.43
C GLY A 152 -3.90 -2.97 14.19
N HIS A 153 -3.31 -4.09 14.58
CA HIS A 153 -1.89 -4.33 14.35
C HIS A 153 -1.58 -4.47 12.85
N SER A 154 -0.43 -3.94 12.43
CA SER A 154 0.16 -4.28 11.12
C SER A 154 0.69 -5.71 11.13
N CYS A 155 0.70 -6.37 9.97
CA CYS A 155 1.30 -7.70 9.85
C CYS A 155 2.82 -7.67 10.11
N PRO A 156 3.45 -8.80 10.49
CA PRO A 156 4.88 -8.83 10.82
C PRO A 156 5.75 -8.49 9.60
N HIS A 157 6.67 -7.53 9.74
CA HIS A 157 7.61 -7.12 8.71
C HIS A 157 8.82 -6.38 9.32
N LYS A 158 9.87 -6.15 8.51
CA LYS A 158 10.90 -5.16 8.82
C LYS A 158 10.46 -3.78 8.38
N ASN A 159 10.50 -2.80 9.28
CA ASN A 159 10.20 -1.41 8.92
C ASN A 159 11.18 -0.93 7.84
N MET A 160 10.66 -0.38 6.73
CA MET A 160 11.49 0.03 5.59
C MET A 160 12.63 0.98 6.00
N ILE A 161 12.37 1.93 6.90
CA ILE A 161 13.32 3.00 7.25
C ILE A 161 14.22 2.57 8.40
N LEU A 162 13.62 2.13 9.51
CA LEU A 162 14.33 1.79 10.75
C LEU A 162 15.00 0.41 10.70
N ASP A 163 14.67 -0.43 9.71
CA ASP A 163 15.18 -1.81 9.55
C ASP A 163 14.95 -2.72 10.78
N THR A 164 13.94 -2.37 11.59
CA THR A 164 13.56 -3.08 12.82
C THR A 164 12.28 -3.88 12.63
N PHE A 165 12.14 -4.99 13.35
CA PHE A 165 10.92 -5.79 13.35
C PHE A 165 9.72 -4.98 13.86
N LYS A 166 8.58 -5.13 13.18
CA LYS A 166 7.30 -4.51 13.55
C LYS A 166 6.15 -5.45 13.21
N GLY A 167 5.11 -5.44 14.04
CA GLY A 167 3.81 -6.04 13.74
C GLY A 167 3.45 -7.22 14.63
N ASN A 168 2.27 -7.78 14.38
CA ASN A 168 1.70 -8.93 15.06
C ASN A 168 1.06 -9.84 14.01
N GLU A 169 1.04 -11.17 14.21
CA GLU A 169 0.37 -12.09 13.27
C GLU A 169 -1.15 -11.96 13.31
N ASP A 170 -1.68 -11.54 14.44
CA ASP A 170 -3.03 -11.06 14.52
C ASP A 170 -3.14 -9.69 13.83
N CYS A 171 -3.26 -9.69 12.49
CA CYS A 171 -3.19 -8.49 11.67
C CYS A 171 -4.21 -8.34 10.54
N LEU A 172 -5.14 -9.30 10.37
CA LEU A 172 -6.12 -9.28 9.27
C LEU A 172 -7.25 -8.27 9.55
N PHE A 173 -6.86 -7.00 9.51
CA PHE A 173 -7.67 -5.85 9.78
C PHE A 173 -7.82 -4.97 8.54
N LEU A 174 -8.99 -4.33 8.43
CA LEU A 174 -9.26 -3.26 7.48
C LEU A 174 -9.82 -2.04 8.20
N ASN A 175 -9.82 -0.93 7.47
CA ASN A 175 -10.36 0.35 7.89
C ASN A 175 -11.34 0.83 6.82
N VAL A 176 -12.42 1.48 7.23
CA VAL A 176 -13.43 2.09 6.37
C VAL A 176 -13.56 3.57 6.71
N PHE A 177 -13.48 4.41 5.68
CA PHE A 177 -13.62 5.85 5.77
C PHE A 177 -14.69 6.33 4.79
N THR A 178 -15.62 7.16 5.28
CA THR A 178 -16.78 7.60 4.50
C THR A 178 -17.27 8.97 4.95
N SER A 179 -17.73 9.82 4.02
CA SER A 179 -18.31 11.12 4.37
C SER A 179 -19.76 11.00 4.87
N LYS A 180 -20.46 9.90 4.55
CA LYS A 180 -21.87 9.68 4.88
C LYS A 180 -22.10 8.22 5.29
N VAL A 181 -22.92 8.03 6.32
CA VAL A 181 -23.40 6.71 6.75
C VAL A 181 -24.92 6.63 6.55
N PRO A 182 -25.51 5.43 6.42
CA PRO A 182 -26.95 5.27 6.33
C PRO A 182 -27.69 5.92 7.51
N LYS A 183 -28.89 6.47 7.25
CA LYS A 183 -29.76 7.12 8.25
C LYS A 183 -31.22 6.80 7.95
N GLY A 184 -31.90 6.12 8.87
CA GLY A 184 -33.25 5.60 8.61
C GLY A 184 -33.22 4.68 7.38
N ASP A 185 -34.14 4.90 6.46
CA ASP A 185 -34.24 4.12 5.21
C ASP A 185 -33.28 4.61 4.11
N TYR A 186 -32.61 5.75 4.30
CA TYR A 186 -31.70 6.31 3.31
C TYR A 186 -30.30 5.67 3.39
N ASN A 187 -29.85 5.10 2.28
CA ASN A 187 -28.47 4.65 2.10
C ASN A 187 -27.77 5.47 0.98
N PRO A 188 -26.63 6.13 1.25
CA PRO A 188 -25.90 6.92 0.26
C PRO A 188 -25.43 6.17 -0.99
N GLN A 189 -25.19 4.86 -0.92
CA GLN A 189 -24.74 4.01 -2.05
C GLN A 189 -23.55 4.64 -2.82
N MET A 190 -22.51 5.07 -2.10
CA MET A 190 -21.35 5.73 -2.70
C MET A 190 -20.37 4.71 -3.30
N PRO A 191 -19.65 5.06 -4.39
CA PRO A 191 -18.60 4.21 -4.95
C PRO A 191 -17.54 3.87 -3.91
N VAL A 192 -17.08 2.62 -3.94
CA VAL A 192 -16.13 2.07 -2.98
C VAL A 192 -14.77 1.95 -3.63
N MET A 193 -13.73 2.44 -2.98
CA MET A 193 -12.33 2.29 -3.40
C MET A 193 -11.59 1.43 -2.37
N VAL A 194 -11.07 0.27 -2.78
CA VAL A 194 -10.37 -0.69 -1.90
C VAL A 194 -8.88 -0.66 -2.18
N TRP A 195 -8.11 -0.13 -1.24
CA TRP A 195 -6.68 0.08 -1.33
C TRP A 195 -5.88 -1.15 -0.92
N LEU A 196 -5.04 -1.63 -1.83
CA LEU A 196 -4.02 -2.65 -1.62
C LEU A 196 -2.66 -1.96 -1.55
N HIS A 197 -2.06 -1.90 -0.36
CA HIS A 197 -0.77 -1.23 -0.19
C HIS A 197 0.37 -1.97 -0.90
N GLY A 198 1.36 -1.22 -1.37
CA GLY A 198 2.62 -1.75 -1.90
C GLY A 198 3.59 -2.26 -0.81
N GLY A 199 4.88 -2.31 -1.16
CA GLY A 199 5.95 -2.71 -0.25
C GLY A 199 6.59 -4.07 -0.54
N GLY A 200 6.63 -4.45 -1.81
CA GLY A 200 7.34 -5.65 -2.28
C GLY A 200 6.88 -6.94 -1.60
N TYR A 201 5.60 -7.02 -1.22
CA TYR A 201 5.02 -8.13 -0.46
C TYR A 201 5.67 -8.40 0.91
N SER A 202 6.59 -7.54 1.37
CA SER A 202 7.49 -7.82 2.50
C SER A 202 7.35 -6.82 3.65
N PHE A 203 6.81 -5.63 3.39
CA PHE A 203 6.50 -4.62 4.40
C PHE A 203 5.28 -3.79 3.98
N GLY A 204 4.70 -3.04 4.92
CA GLY A 204 3.57 -2.15 4.67
C GLY A 204 2.41 -2.38 5.64
N SER A 205 1.37 -1.55 5.50
CA SER A 205 0.11 -1.66 6.25
C SER A 205 -0.92 -0.70 5.65
N GLY A 206 -2.21 -0.99 5.77
CA GLY A 206 -3.31 -0.10 5.40
C GLY A 206 -3.52 1.10 6.34
N ASN A 207 -2.53 1.47 7.15
CA ASN A 207 -2.70 2.48 8.20
C ASN A 207 -2.68 3.93 7.67
N THR A 208 -3.40 4.80 8.37
CA THR A 208 -3.60 6.22 8.05
C THR A 208 -2.34 7.08 8.15
N PHE A 209 -1.23 6.53 8.64
CA PHE A 209 0.04 7.23 8.69
C PHE A 209 0.62 7.53 7.30
N LEU A 210 0.52 6.56 6.38
CA LEU A 210 0.90 6.72 4.97
C LEU A 210 -0.34 6.94 4.09
N TYR A 211 -1.43 6.24 4.40
CA TYR A 211 -2.65 6.21 3.58
C TYR A 211 -3.79 6.95 4.28
N GLY A 212 -3.56 8.23 4.65
CA GLY A 212 -4.58 9.07 5.27
C GLY A 212 -5.72 9.36 4.28
N PRO A 213 -6.99 9.24 4.72
CA PRO A 213 -8.14 9.16 3.82
C PRO A 213 -8.62 10.53 3.30
N ASP A 214 -8.08 11.63 3.85
CA ASP A 214 -8.72 12.94 3.81
C ASP A 214 -9.00 13.43 2.38
N TYR A 215 -8.06 13.27 1.45
CA TYR A 215 -8.22 13.74 0.07
C TYR A 215 -9.30 12.95 -0.69
N LEU A 216 -9.24 11.61 -0.66
CA LEU A 216 -10.17 10.76 -1.40
C LEU A 216 -11.59 10.85 -0.84
N VAL A 217 -11.76 10.78 0.48
CA VAL A 217 -13.11 10.76 1.09
C VAL A 217 -13.85 12.09 0.91
N ALA A 218 -13.12 13.21 0.77
CA ALA A 218 -13.71 14.50 0.43
C ALA A 218 -14.44 14.51 -0.92
N GLU A 219 -14.10 13.58 -1.83
CA GLU A 219 -14.74 13.40 -3.14
C GLU A 219 -15.94 12.44 -3.12
N ASN A 220 -16.54 12.17 -1.94
CA ASN A 220 -17.74 11.33 -1.79
C ASN A 220 -17.57 9.89 -2.31
N VAL A 221 -16.46 9.25 -1.92
CA VAL A 221 -16.26 7.80 -2.06
C VAL A 221 -16.14 7.17 -0.66
N VAL A 222 -16.41 5.87 -0.58
CA VAL A 222 -16.02 5.06 0.59
C VAL A 222 -14.63 4.50 0.33
N LEU A 223 -13.66 4.87 1.15
CA LEU A 223 -12.31 4.33 1.09
C LEU A 223 -12.18 3.16 2.08
N VAL A 224 -11.72 2.01 1.59
CA VAL A 224 -11.33 0.86 2.39
C VAL A 224 -9.83 0.67 2.28
N THR A 225 -9.10 0.63 3.39
CA THR A 225 -7.69 0.25 3.43
C THR A 225 -7.52 -1.02 4.25
N LEU A 226 -6.58 -1.89 3.91
CA LEU A 226 -6.44 -3.18 4.60
C LEU A 226 -4.99 -3.60 4.81
N ASN A 227 -4.78 -4.46 5.79
CA ASN A 227 -3.55 -5.24 5.95
C ASN A 227 -3.75 -6.62 5.31
N TYR A 228 -2.70 -7.18 4.74
CA TYR A 228 -2.62 -8.58 4.30
C TYR A 228 -1.27 -9.18 4.72
N ARG A 229 -1.16 -10.51 4.87
CA ARG A 229 0.10 -11.14 5.32
C ARG A 229 1.25 -10.88 4.35
N LEU A 230 2.45 -10.74 4.92
CA LEU A 230 3.67 -10.32 4.22
C LEU A 230 4.81 -11.33 4.40
N GLY A 231 5.80 -11.26 3.51
CA GLY A 231 7.02 -12.06 3.54
C GLY A 231 6.72 -13.57 3.64
N PRO A 232 7.53 -14.34 4.40
CA PRO A 232 7.30 -15.79 4.52
C PRO A 232 5.92 -16.12 5.13
N LEU A 233 5.34 -15.26 5.96
CA LEU A 233 4.02 -15.54 6.54
C LEU A 233 2.87 -15.45 5.52
N GLY A 234 3.06 -14.68 4.45
CA GLY A 234 2.06 -14.46 3.40
C GLY A 234 2.32 -15.21 2.09
N PHE A 235 3.56 -15.66 1.84
CA PHE A 235 3.98 -16.11 0.50
C PHE A 235 4.91 -17.32 0.49
N LEU A 236 5.21 -17.90 1.66
CA LEU A 236 5.97 -19.15 1.73
C LEU A 236 5.15 -20.32 1.20
N THR A 237 5.85 -21.27 0.58
CA THR A 237 5.27 -22.54 0.17
C THR A 237 5.98 -23.73 0.78
N ALA A 238 5.21 -24.70 1.27
CA ALA A 238 5.73 -25.94 1.87
C ALA A 238 4.65 -27.04 1.84
N GLY A 239 4.33 -27.51 0.64
CA GLY A 239 3.33 -28.57 0.42
C GLY A 239 1.87 -28.08 0.49
N PRO A 240 0.89 -29.00 0.47
CA PRO A 240 -0.52 -28.65 0.37
C PRO A 240 -1.00 -27.76 1.53
N ASN A 241 -0.47 -27.97 2.74
CA ASN A 241 -0.82 -27.22 3.95
C ASN A 241 -0.18 -25.82 4.03
N ALA A 242 0.66 -25.46 3.07
CA ALA A 242 1.18 -24.12 2.86
C ALA A 242 1.33 -23.89 1.34
N PRO A 243 0.21 -23.71 0.63
CA PRO A 243 0.20 -23.71 -0.83
C PRO A 243 0.60 -22.36 -1.44
N GLY A 244 1.19 -21.45 -0.67
CA GLY A 244 1.51 -20.09 -1.12
C GLY A 244 0.30 -19.16 -1.25
N ASN A 245 0.61 -17.92 -1.64
CA ASN A 245 -0.35 -16.84 -1.92
C ASN A 245 -1.32 -16.53 -0.78
N GLN A 246 -0.97 -16.83 0.47
CA GLN A 246 -1.83 -16.54 1.61
C GLN A 246 -2.15 -15.04 1.73
N GLY A 247 -1.18 -14.17 1.43
CA GLY A 247 -1.38 -12.72 1.38
C GLY A 247 -2.37 -12.28 0.30
N LEU A 248 -2.38 -12.90 -0.88
CA LEU A 248 -3.39 -12.62 -1.93
C LEU A 248 -4.76 -13.18 -1.53
N LYS A 249 -4.80 -14.35 -0.90
CA LYS A 249 -6.03 -14.95 -0.35
C LYS A 249 -6.63 -14.09 0.76
N ASP A 250 -5.80 -13.41 1.56
CA ASP A 250 -6.25 -12.42 2.55
C ASP A 250 -6.93 -11.22 1.87
N GLN A 251 -6.35 -10.69 0.79
CA GLN A 251 -6.96 -9.61 0.00
C GLN A 251 -8.29 -10.05 -0.62
N LEU A 252 -8.36 -11.28 -1.15
CA LEU A 252 -9.60 -11.87 -1.66
C LEU A 252 -10.68 -11.98 -0.55
N LEU A 253 -10.30 -12.40 0.65
CA LEU A 253 -11.19 -12.45 1.81
C LEU A 253 -11.68 -11.06 2.20
N ALA A 254 -10.81 -10.05 2.17
CA ALA A 254 -11.21 -8.67 2.44
C ALA A 254 -12.19 -8.13 1.39
N LEU A 255 -12.01 -8.47 0.11
CA LEU A 255 -12.97 -8.11 -0.94
C LEU A 255 -14.35 -8.79 -0.75
N LYS A 256 -14.38 -10.05 -0.31
CA LYS A 256 -15.63 -10.72 0.10
C LYS A 256 -16.27 -9.99 1.29
N TRP A 257 -15.47 -9.58 2.28
CA TRP A 257 -15.96 -8.77 3.39
C TRP A 257 -16.57 -7.44 2.91
N VAL A 258 -15.94 -6.76 1.94
CA VAL A 258 -16.47 -5.51 1.36
C VAL A 258 -17.83 -5.76 0.71
N ARG A 259 -17.94 -6.76 -0.17
CA ARG A 259 -19.22 -7.16 -0.80
C ARG A 259 -20.32 -7.36 0.24
N ASP A 260 -20.02 -8.05 1.33
CA ASP A 260 -21.03 -8.45 2.31
C ASP A 260 -21.38 -7.35 3.33
N ASN A 261 -20.54 -6.31 3.49
CA ASN A 261 -20.67 -5.37 4.62
C ASN A 261 -20.66 -3.88 4.25
N ILE A 262 -20.15 -3.49 3.09
CA ILE A 262 -19.86 -2.07 2.81
C ILE A 262 -21.12 -1.20 2.73
N ALA A 263 -22.28 -1.79 2.42
CA ALA A 263 -23.58 -1.14 2.46
C ALA A 263 -23.91 -0.54 3.84
N ALA A 264 -23.46 -1.17 4.93
CA ALA A 264 -23.65 -0.65 6.29
C ALA A 264 -22.85 0.64 6.56
N PHE A 265 -21.85 0.92 5.74
CA PHE A 265 -21.00 2.11 5.80
C PHE A 265 -21.38 3.15 4.73
N GLY A 266 -22.47 2.92 3.99
CA GLY A 266 -22.96 3.83 2.94
C GLY A 266 -22.30 3.62 1.58
N GLY A 267 -21.55 2.53 1.39
CA GLY A 267 -20.94 2.18 0.11
C GLY A 267 -21.83 1.24 -0.72
N ASP A 268 -21.68 1.31 -2.03
CA ASP A 268 -22.37 0.42 -2.98
C ASP A 268 -21.49 -0.81 -3.29
N PRO A 269 -21.88 -2.03 -2.90
CA PRO A 269 -21.12 -3.24 -3.19
C PRO A 269 -21.04 -3.57 -4.69
N ASN A 270 -21.90 -2.95 -5.53
CA ASN A 270 -21.89 -3.10 -6.99
C ASN A 270 -21.07 -2.01 -7.70
N GLN A 271 -20.41 -1.12 -6.96
CA GLN A 271 -19.53 -0.08 -7.50
C GLN A 271 -18.19 -0.05 -6.76
N VAL A 272 -17.53 -1.21 -6.74
CA VAL A 272 -16.23 -1.40 -6.09
C VAL A 272 -15.10 -1.23 -7.10
N THR A 273 -14.16 -0.35 -6.80
CA THR A 273 -12.88 -0.17 -7.50
C THR A 273 -11.76 -0.70 -6.61
N VAL A 274 -11.02 -1.70 -7.06
CA VAL A 274 -9.81 -2.15 -6.37
C VAL A 274 -8.62 -1.40 -6.94
N PHE A 275 -7.76 -0.86 -6.08
CA PHE A 275 -6.58 -0.12 -6.50
C PHE A 275 -5.38 -0.36 -5.60
N GLY A 276 -4.18 -0.22 -6.16
CA GLY A 276 -2.94 -0.45 -5.43
C GLY A 276 -1.74 0.12 -6.16
N GLU A 277 -0.66 0.30 -5.41
CA GLU A 277 0.64 0.76 -5.91
C GLU A 277 1.71 -0.33 -5.74
N SER A 278 2.64 -0.45 -6.68
CA SER A 278 3.77 -1.40 -6.61
C SER A 278 3.29 -2.85 -6.46
N ALA A 279 3.71 -3.56 -5.41
CA ALA A 279 3.18 -4.89 -5.05
C ALA A 279 1.65 -4.92 -4.90
N GLY A 280 1.02 -3.81 -4.50
CA GLY A 280 -0.43 -3.66 -4.49
C GLY A 280 -1.02 -3.61 -5.90
N ALA A 281 -0.38 -2.92 -6.84
CA ALA A 281 -0.77 -2.89 -8.25
C ALA A 281 -0.63 -4.27 -8.91
N SER A 282 0.48 -4.96 -8.63
CA SER A 282 0.69 -6.35 -9.03
C SER A 282 -0.40 -7.27 -8.45
N SER A 283 -0.78 -7.08 -7.18
CA SER A 283 -1.91 -7.79 -6.56
C SER A 283 -3.25 -7.53 -7.26
N VAL A 284 -3.54 -6.28 -7.63
CA VAL A 284 -4.75 -5.92 -8.41
C VAL A 284 -4.81 -6.74 -9.71
N GLN A 285 -3.72 -6.78 -10.47
CA GLN A 285 -3.68 -7.57 -11.71
C GLN A 285 -3.81 -9.07 -11.45
N LEU A 286 -3.13 -9.62 -10.43
CA LEU A 286 -3.26 -11.04 -10.07
C LEU A 286 -4.71 -11.39 -9.68
N LEU A 287 -5.42 -10.48 -9.01
CA LEU A 287 -6.85 -10.65 -8.75
C LEU A 287 -7.67 -10.61 -10.05
N MET A 288 -7.38 -9.70 -10.99
CA MET A 288 -8.06 -9.67 -12.31
C MET A 288 -7.84 -10.95 -13.14
N LEU A 289 -6.68 -11.59 -12.97
CA LEU A 289 -6.34 -12.87 -13.60
C LEU A 289 -7.00 -14.07 -12.92
N SER A 290 -7.33 -13.96 -11.63
CA SER A 290 -7.91 -15.06 -10.87
C SER A 290 -9.42 -15.18 -11.07
N PRO A 291 -9.95 -16.38 -11.39
CA PRO A 291 -11.39 -16.59 -11.47
C PRO A 291 -12.08 -16.47 -10.10
N LEU A 292 -11.35 -16.64 -8.99
CA LEU A 292 -11.92 -16.59 -7.64
C LEU A 292 -12.37 -15.18 -7.22
N SER A 293 -11.89 -14.14 -7.89
CA SER A 293 -12.24 -12.75 -7.59
C SER A 293 -13.39 -12.22 -8.43
N LYS A 294 -13.92 -13.02 -9.37
CA LYS A 294 -14.98 -12.62 -10.30
C LYS A 294 -16.20 -12.06 -9.55
N GLY A 295 -16.60 -10.85 -9.93
CA GLY A 295 -17.76 -10.17 -9.35
C GLY A 295 -17.53 -9.51 -7.99
N LEU A 296 -16.29 -9.49 -7.47
CA LEU A 296 -15.97 -8.79 -6.21
C LEU A 296 -15.59 -7.32 -6.41
N PHE A 297 -15.23 -6.94 -7.63
CA PHE A 297 -14.97 -5.56 -8.02
C PHE A 297 -15.39 -5.33 -9.47
N HIS A 298 -15.54 -4.06 -9.81
CA HIS A 298 -16.16 -3.58 -11.04
C HIS A 298 -15.23 -2.69 -11.84
N ARG A 299 -14.15 -2.20 -11.22
CA ARG A 299 -13.09 -1.37 -11.81
C ARG A 299 -11.77 -1.68 -11.13
N ALA A 300 -10.66 -1.45 -11.84
CA ALA A 300 -9.32 -1.72 -11.31
C ALA A 300 -8.35 -0.58 -11.64
N ILE A 301 -7.48 -0.24 -10.69
CA ILE A 301 -6.38 0.71 -10.90
C ILE A 301 -5.05 0.07 -10.44
N SER A 302 -4.03 0.11 -11.28
CA SER A 302 -2.69 -0.41 -10.98
C SER A 302 -1.62 0.64 -11.21
N GLU A 303 -1.07 1.14 -10.11
CA GLU A 303 -0.11 2.25 -10.08
C GLU A 303 1.31 1.68 -9.94
N SER A 304 2.15 1.88 -10.95
CA SER A 304 3.58 1.56 -10.88
C SER A 304 3.87 0.06 -10.64
N GLY A 305 3.02 -0.84 -11.15
CA GLY A 305 3.21 -2.29 -11.03
C GLY A 305 2.24 -3.15 -11.84
N SER A 306 2.65 -4.40 -12.10
CA SER A 306 1.97 -5.36 -12.95
C SER A 306 2.26 -6.80 -12.50
N ALA A 307 1.38 -7.75 -12.87
CA ALA A 307 1.63 -9.19 -12.72
C ALA A 307 2.76 -9.71 -13.62
N LEU A 308 3.18 -8.94 -14.63
CA LEU A 308 4.26 -9.27 -15.58
C LEU A 308 5.61 -8.65 -15.21
N ASN A 309 5.70 -7.90 -14.11
CA ASN A 309 7.00 -7.40 -13.65
C ASN A 309 7.86 -8.54 -13.07
N PRO A 310 9.20 -8.48 -13.22
CA PRO A 310 10.10 -9.56 -12.80
C PRO A 310 10.09 -9.84 -11.29
N TRP A 311 9.60 -8.89 -10.49
CA TRP A 311 9.48 -9.02 -9.03
C TRP A 311 8.08 -9.45 -8.56
N ALA A 312 7.12 -9.59 -9.48
CA ALA A 312 5.72 -9.89 -9.17
C ALA A 312 5.46 -11.35 -8.81
N LEU A 313 6.23 -12.28 -9.39
CA LEU A 313 6.17 -13.71 -9.07
C LEU A 313 7.54 -14.27 -8.75
N GLY A 314 7.56 -15.20 -7.82
CA GLY A 314 8.73 -15.92 -7.37
C GLY A 314 8.71 -17.34 -7.91
N GLU A 315 9.90 -17.83 -8.25
CA GLU A 315 10.15 -19.24 -8.48
C GLU A 315 10.71 -19.88 -7.22
N SER A 316 10.63 -21.21 -7.12
CA SER A 316 11.38 -21.96 -6.10
C SER A 316 11.06 -21.60 -4.64
N SER A 317 9.84 -21.12 -4.35
CA SER A 317 9.45 -20.75 -2.98
C SER A 317 9.59 -21.91 -1.98
N ALA A 318 9.38 -23.16 -2.42
CA ALA A 318 9.56 -24.35 -1.59
C ALA A 318 11.05 -24.59 -1.23
N LEU A 319 11.96 -24.33 -2.16
CA LEU A 319 13.40 -24.37 -1.89
C LEU A 319 13.80 -23.23 -0.94
N ARG A 320 13.20 -22.05 -1.09
CA ARG A 320 13.42 -20.92 -0.16
C ARG A 320 12.89 -21.22 1.25
N ALA A 321 11.76 -21.91 1.37
CA ALA A 321 11.23 -22.39 2.65
C ALA A 321 12.19 -23.38 3.33
N SER A 322 12.74 -24.31 2.53
CA SER A 322 13.71 -25.30 3.00
C SER A 322 15.01 -24.63 3.50
N ARG A 323 15.53 -23.66 2.74
CA ARG A 323 16.68 -22.84 3.16
C ARG A 323 16.39 -22.02 4.40
N LEU A 324 15.18 -21.43 4.51
CA LEU A 324 14.78 -20.70 5.71
C LEU A 324 14.81 -21.58 6.95
N ALA A 325 14.25 -22.80 6.84
CA ALA A 325 14.27 -23.76 7.94
C ALA A 325 15.71 -24.15 8.30
N ALA A 326 16.54 -24.50 7.32
CA ALA A 326 17.94 -24.87 7.54
C ALA A 326 18.74 -23.72 8.21
N ASN A 327 18.63 -22.50 7.70
CA ASN A 327 19.29 -21.32 8.24
C ASN A 327 18.84 -20.97 9.67
N LEU A 328 17.66 -21.44 10.09
CA LEU A 328 17.13 -21.24 11.44
C LEU A 328 17.41 -22.43 12.37
N GLY A 329 18.09 -23.47 11.89
CA GLY A 329 18.56 -24.61 12.70
C GLY A 329 17.72 -25.88 12.57
N TYR A 330 16.92 -26.03 11.51
CA TYR A 330 16.24 -27.29 11.21
C TYR A 330 17.26 -28.36 10.81
N ILE A 331 17.26 -29.48 11.53
CA ILE A 331 18.04 -30.68 11.22
C ILE A 331 17.05 -31.81 11.01
N GLY A 332 16.86 -32.22 9.76
CA GLY A 332 15.90 -33.26 9.40
C GLY A 332 15.87 -33.50 7.88
N THR A 333 15.00 -34.41 7.45
CA THR A 333 14.81 -34.71 6.03
C THR A 333 14.24 -33.51 5.29
N ASN A 334 14.56 -33.42 3.99
CA ASN A 334 13.98 -32.43 3.07
C ASN A 334 12.53 -32.81 2.69
N ASN A 335 11.68 -32.86 3.71
CA ASN A 335 10.25 -33.16 3.61
C ASN A 335 9.45 -31.89 3.94
N THR A 336 8.50 -31.54 3.08
CA THR A 336 7.73 -30.29 3.20
C THR A 336 6.89 -30.22 4.48
N ASP A 337 6.34 -31.35 4.95
CA ASP A 337 5.51 -31.37 6.16
C ASP A 337 6.36 -31.19 7.42
N ASP A 338 7.55 -31.80 7.47
CA ASP A 338 8.48 -31.64 8.59
C ASP A 338 9.04 -30.21 8.66
N ILE A 339 9.43 -29.67 7.51
CA ILE A 339 9.86 -28.27 7.35
C ILE A 339 8.75 -27.33 7.82
N LEU A 340 7.52 -27.53 7.34
CA LEU A 340 6.38 -26.71 7.73
C LEU A 340 6.10 -26.81 9.24
N ARG A 341 6.15 -28.02 9.81
CA ARG A 341 5.95 -28.25 11.26
C ARG A 341 7.00 -27.54 12.10
N TYR A 342 8.26 -27.50 11.63
CA TYR A 342 9.34 -26.75 12.27
C TYR A 342 9.09 -25.23 12.20
N LEU A 343 8.85 -24.70 10.99
CA LEU A 343 8.63 -23.27 10.77
C LEU A 343 7.40 -22.73 11.51
N LYS A 344 6.34 -23.53 11.67
CA LYS A 344 5.14 -23.18 12.46
C LYS A 344 5.44 -22.89 13.93
N LYS A 345 6.49 -23.49 14.51
CA LYS A 345 6.85 -23.31 15.93
C LYS A 345 7.70 -22.06 16.18
N LEU A 346 8.30 -21.47 15.15
CA LEU A 346 9.22 -20.35 15.31
C LEU A 346 8.48 -19.02 15.56
N PRO A 347 9.07 -18.08 16.32
CA PRO A 347 8.54 -16.72 16.41
C PRO A 347 8.51 -16.04 15.04
N ALA A 348 7.45 -15.26 14.76
CA ALA A 348 7.31 -14.52 13.51
C ALA A 348 8.55 -13.66 13.20
N MET A 349 9.15 -13.03 14.21
CA MET A 349 10.36 -12.23 14.08
C MET A 349 11.52 -13.02 13.45
N LYS A 350 11.76 -14.26 13.87
CA LYS A 350 12.83 -15.11 13.31
C LYS A 350 12.61 -15.42 11.83
N LEU A 351 11.36 -15.67 11.44
CA LEU A 351 10.99 -15.91 10.05
C LEU A 351 11.23 -14.67 9.19
N ILE A 352 10.76 -13.50 9.66
CA ILE A 352 10.92 -12.23 8.96
C ILE A 352 12.41 -11.83 8.85
N GLU A 353 13.19 -12.01 9.91
CA GLU A 353 14.61 -11.67 9.93
C GLU A 353 15.48 -12.62 9.11
N GLY A 354 15.13 -13.91 9.07
CA GLY A 354 15.83 -14.92 8.30
C GLY A 354 15.49 -14.93 6.81
N ALA A 355 14.34 -14.39 6.40
CA ALA A 355 13.87 -14.43 5.02
C ALA A 355 14.87 -13.85 3.98
N PRO A 356 15.56 -12.71 4.21
CA PRO A 356 16.55 -12.21 3.26
C PRO A 356 17.72 -13.17 3.02
N ASN A 357 18.05 -14.03 4.00
CA ASN A 357 19.18 -14.96 3.93
C ASN A 357 18.85 -16.23 3.12
N THR A 358 17.66 -16.34 2.54
CA THR A 358 17.28 -17.46 1.66
C THR A 358 17.63 -17.21 0.20
N LEU A 359 17.99 -15.97 -0.14
CA LEU A 359 18.38 -15.55 -1.48
C LEU A 359 19.77 -16.12 -1.81
N THR A 360 19.93 -16.62 -3.03
CA THR A 360 21.18 -17.11 -3.60
C THR A 360 21.92 -16.03 -4.37
N GLU A 361 23.17 -16.29 -4.73
CA GLU A 361 23.93 -15.43 -5.65
C GLU A 361 23.20 -15.21 -6.99
N GLU A 362 22.49 -16.23 -7.50
CA GLU A 362 21.67 -16.11 -8.71
C GLU A 362 20.47 -15.18 -8.49
N ASP A 363 19.79 -15.27 -7.34
CA ASP A 363 18.69 -14.36 -6.99
C ASP A 363 19.17 -12.90 -6.94
N TYR A 364 20.34 -12.65 -6.34
CA TYR A 364 20.97 -11.33 -6.31
C TYR A 364 21.39 -10.85 -7.70
N ARG A 365 21.93 -11.75 -8.53
CA ARG A 365 22.28 -11.45 -9.93
C ARG A 365 21.05 -11.03 -10.73
N ASN A 366 19.91 -11.68 -10.54
CA ASN A 366 18.66 -11.35 -11.23
C ASN A 366 17.97 -10.07 -10.73
N ASN A 367 18.58 -9.33 -9.79
CA ASN A 367 18.08 -8.09 -9.18
C ASN A 367 16.75 -8.23 -8.40
N ILE A 368 16.27 -9.46 -8.17
CA ILE A 368 15.07 -9.77 -7.40
C ILE A 368 15.43 -9.88 -5.91
N GLY A 369 15.44 -8.72 -5.24
CA GLY A 369 15.73 -8.63 -3.80
C GLY A 369 14.55 -8.98 -2.88
N LEU A 370 13.61 -9.83 -3.32
CA LEU A 370 12.39 -10.17 -2.58
C LEU A 370 12.26 -11.70 -2.42
N PRO A 371 12.43 -12.25 -1.20
CA PRO A 371 12.53 -13.69 -0.99
C PRO A 371 11.19 -14.43 -1.05
N PHE A 372 10.10 -13.82 -0.61
CA PHE A 372 8.78 -14.45 -0.60
C PHE A 372 7.76 -13.47 -1.20
N VAL A 373 7.29 -13.82 -2.39
CA VAL A 373 6.36 -13.05 -3.24
C VAL A 373 5.34 -14.05 -3.83
N PRO A 374 4.29 -13.61 -4.55
CA PRO A 374 3.34 -14.53 -5.17
C PRO A 374 3.99 -15.64 -6.01
N VAL A 375 3.32 -16.78 -6.09
CA VAL A 375 3.78 -17.95 -6.83
C VAL A 375 2.67 -18.53 -7.69
N VAL A 376 3.04 -19.38 -8.65
CA VAL A 376 2.09 -20.33 -9.25
C VAL A 376 1.86 -21.47 -8.27
N GLU A 377 0.62 -21.66 -7.82
CA GLU A 377 0.25 -22.68 -6.84
C GLU A 377 0.19 -24.07 -7.49
N GLY A 378 0.54 -25.10 -6.73
CA GLY A 378 0.43 -26.51 -7.14
C GLY A 378 1.77 -27.20 -7.40
N TYR A 379 2.88 -26.44 -7.45
CA TYR A 379 4.22 -26.97 -7.71
C TYR A 379 5.06 -27.00 -6.43
N TRP A 380 5.00 -28.12 -5.69
CA TRP A 380 5.61 -28.21 -4.36
C TRP A 380 6.85 -29.07 -4.26
N ASN A 381 7.06 -30.06 -5.14
CA ASN A 381 8.28 -30.89 -5.26
C ASN A 381 8.16 -32.07 -6.24
N ASP A 382 7.01 -32.30 -6.91
CA ASP A 382 6.83 -33.51 -7.74
C ASP A 382 5.98 -33.23 -8.98
N ALA A 383 6.43 -33.68 -10.15
CA ALA A 383 5.88 -33.30 -11.46
C ALA A 383 4.46 -33.84 -11.74
N ASN A 384 3.91 -34.69 -10.87
CA ASN A 384 2.72 -35.48 -11.18
C ASN A 384 1.54 -35.40 -10.19
N ARG A 385 1.53 -34.49 -9.20
CA ARG A 385 0.36 -34.36 -8.28
C ARG A 385 0.03 -32.92 -7.89
N THR A 386 -1.01 -32.38 -8.51
CA THR A 386 -1.71 -31.14 -8.10
C THR A 386 -2.66 -31.42 -6.93
N ILE A 387 -2.13 -31.63 -5.73
CA ILE A 387 -2.98 -31.68 -4.52
C ILE A 387 -3.15 -30.25 -3.98
N TYR A 388 -4.36 -29.72 -4.12
CA TYR A 388 -4.78 -28.46 -3.52
C TYR A 388 -5.69 -28.73 -2.32
N THR A 389 -5.25 -28.41 -1.10
CA THR A 389 -6.15 -28.44 0.07
C THR A 389 -7.00 -27.17 0.20
N GLU A 390 -6.70 -26.15 -0.62
CA GLU A 390 -7.38 -24.86 -0.66
C GLU A 390 -7.49 -24.42 -2.12
N SER A 391 -8.54 -23.68 -2.48
CA SER A 391 -8.69 -23.19 -3.86
C SER A 391 -7.49 -22.31 -4.27
N PRO A 392 -6.75 -22.69 -5.34
CA PRO A 392 -5.61 -21.90 -5.79
C PRO A 392 -6.09 -20.60 -6.46
N LEU A 393 -5.41 -19.51 -6.15
CA LEU A 393 -5.68 -18.18 -6.69
C LEU A 393 -4.99 -18.01 -8.06
N ILE A 394 -3.75 -18.49 -8.19
CA ILE A 394 -2.96 -18.45 -9.44
C ILE A 394 -2.44 -19.86 -9.75
N THR A 395 -2.89 -20.43 -10.87
CA THR A 395 -2.55 -21.81 -11.28
C THR A 395 -1.61 -21.87 -12.49
N GLU A 396 -1.44 -20.75 -13.19
CA GLU A 396 -0.61 -20.63 -14.39
C GLU A 396 0.21 -19.33 -14.31
N ASN A 397 1.32 -19.24 -15.04
CA ASN A 397 2.08 -18.00 -15.13
C ASN A 397 1.20 -16.90 -15.76
N PRO A 398 1.16 -15.66 -15.21
CA PRO A 398 0.38 -14.57 -15.76
C PRO A 398 0.56 -14.31 -17.25
N ILE A 399 1.76 -14.53 -17.81
CA ILE A 399 1.95 -14.32 -19.25
C ILE A 399 1.14 -15.32 -20.08
N GLU A 400 1.03 -16.57 -19.62
CA GLU A 400 0.24 -17.61 -20.27
C GLU A 400 -1.26 -17.34 -20.09
N LEU A 401 -1.68 -16.80 -18.94
CA LEU A 401 -3.06 -16.35 -18.75
C LEU A 401 -3.43 -15.24 -19.74
N TYR A 402 -2.56 -14.26 -19.96
CA TYR A 402 -2.80 -13.20 -20.94
C TYR A 402 -2.78 -13.70 -22.39
N ARG A 403 -1.79 -14.53 -22.78
CA ARG A 403 -1.71 -15.14 -24.12
C ARG A 403 -2.95 -15.95 -24.45
N ASN A 404 -3.44 -16.72 -23.48
CA ASN A 404 -4.68 -17.50 -23.60
C ASN A 404 -5.95 -16.70 -23.32
N GLN A 405 -5.84 -15.38 -23.11
CA GLN A 405 -6.93 -14.45 -22.84
C GLN A 405 -7.82 -14.84 -21.64
N LYS A 406 -7.23 -15.54 -20.66
CA LYS A 406 -7.85 -15.98 -19.40
C LYS A 406 -7.74 -14.89 -18.34
N PHE A 407 -8.50 -13.82 -18.52
CA PHE A 407 -8.62 -12.73 -17.54
C PHE A 407 -10.03 -12.12 -17.54
N GLN A 408 -10.35 -11.31 -16.53
CA GLN A 408 -11.65 -10.64 -16.45
C GLN A 408 -11.77 -9.50 -17.49
N LYS A 409 -12.35 -9.80 -18.65
CA LYS A 409 -12.41 -8.89 -19.82
C LYS A 409 -13.33 -7.66 -19.66
N ASN A 410 -14.27 -7.67 -18.72
CA ASN A 410 -15.32 -6.64 -18.61
C ASN A 410 -15.05 -5.60 -17.50
N ILE A 411 -13.80 -5.50 -17.02
CA ILE A 411 -13.43 -4.57 -15.95
C ILE A 411 -12.72 -3.35 -16.56
N PRO A 412 -13.29 -2.13 -16.48
CA PRO A 412 -12.55 -0.92 -16.83
C PRO A 412 -11.28 -0.82 -16.01
N TYR A 413 -10.18 -0.48 -16.68
CA TYR A 413 -8.85 -0.59 -16.12
C TYR A 413 -8.04 0.70 -16.30
N LEU A 414 -7.44 1.21 -15.23
CA LEU A 414 -6.52 2.34 -15.24
C LEU A 414 -5.15 1.89 -14.76
N THR A 415 -4.08 2.27 -15.46
CA THR A 415 -2.73 1.92 -15.05
C THR A 415 -1.74 3.01 -15.39
N GLY A 416 -0.55 2.97 -14.83
CA GLY A 416 0.48 3.95 -15.13
C GLY A 416 1.71 3.77 -14.28
N TYR A 417 2.61 4.73 -14.38
CA TYR A 417 3.94 4.68 -13.79
C TYR A 417 4.51 6.10 -13.63
N ASN A 418 5.56 6.21 -12.83
CA ASN A 418 6.31 7.43 -12.61
C ASN A 418 7.49 7.54 -13.59
N THR A 419 7.91 8.77 -13.90
CA THR A 419 9.01 8.99 -14.86
C THR A 419 10.35 8.32 -14.50
N HIS A 420 10.62 8.10 -13.21
CA HIS A 420 11.89 7.60 -12.71
C HIS A 420 11.70 6.52 -11.62
N GLU A 421 10.88 5.50 -11.88
CA GLU A 421 10.60 4.40 -10.94
C GLU A 421 11.85 3.86 -10.24
N ALA A 422 12.90 3.58 -11.01
CA ALA A 422 14.11 2.95 -10.50
C ALA A 422 14.95 3.84 -9.57
N MET A 423 14.60 5.11 -9.36
CA MET A 423 15.21 5.94 -8.31
C MET A 423 15.10 5.31 -6.92
N LEU A 424 14.09 4.46 -6.69
CA LEU A 424 13.96 3.65 -5.48
C LEU A 424 15.24 2.85 -5.15
N PHE A 425 15.94 2.37 -6.18
CA PHE A 425 17.13 1.55 -6.01
C PHE A 425 18.37 2.32 -5.56
N ILE A 426 18.34 3.67 -5.54
CA ILE A 426 19.41 4.49 -4.95
C ILE A 426 19.63 4.13 -3.47
N ARG A 427 18.58 3.72 -2.74
CA ARG A 427 18.73 3.21 -1.37
C ARG A 427 19.64 1.97 -1.32
N ARG A 428 19.57 1.08 -2.32
CA ARG A 428 20.43 -0.10 -2.41
C ARG A 428 21.89 0.31 -2.62
N LEU A 429 22.14 1.31 -3.48
CA LEU A 429 23.49 1.88 -3.68
C LEU A 429 24.07 2.43 -2.37
N ARG A 430 23.26 3.15 -1.57
CA ARG A 430 23.70 3.65 -0.25
C ARG A 430 24.03 2.53 0.74
N LYS A 431 23.32 1.40 0.69
CA LYS A 431 23.57 0.23 1.55
C LYS A 431 24.73 -0.64 1.06
N ASN A 432 24.99 -0.68 -0.25
CA ASN A 432 26.09 -1.43 -0.86
C ASN A 432 26.85 -0.54 -1.86
N PRO A 433 27.89 0.19 -1.41
CA PRO A 433 28.67 1.07 -2.27
C PRO A 433 29.35 0.37 -3.46
N LYS A 434 29.61 -0.94 -3.37
CA LYS A 434 30.22 -1.73 -4.46
C LYS A 434 29.23 -2.16 -5.55
N LEU A 435 27.93 -1.85 -5.40
CA LEU A 435 26.91 -2.34 -6.32
C LEU A 435 27.12 -1.84 -7.76
N LEU A 436 27.61 -0.62 -7.96
CA LEU A 436 27.92 -0.11 -9.31
C LEU A 436 29.07 -0.89 -9.97
N GLU A 437 30.13 -1.19 -9.20
CA GLU A 437 31.25 -2.01 -9.65
C GLU A 437 30.81 -3.44 -10.01
N ILE A 438 29.94 -4.03 -9.18
CA ILE A 438 29.35 -5.36 -9.46
C ILE A 438 28.55 -5.34 -10.77
N ILE A 439 27.78 -4.27 -11.00
CA ILE A 439 27.00 -4.13 -12.25
C ILE A 439 27.93 -3.89 -13.44
N GLU A 440 28.99 -3.10 -13.29
CA GLU A 440 29.96 -2.85 -14.35
C GLU A 440 30.66 -4.13 -14.79
N ASN A 441 31.11 -4.94 -13.81
CA ASN A 441 31.82 -6.19 -14.06
C ASN A 441 30.89 -7.30 -14.58
N ASP A 442 29.57 -7.15 -14.42
CA ASP A 442 28.59 -8.16 -14.83
C ASP A 442 27.32 -7.50 -15.40
N PHE A 443 27.48 -6.71 -16.46
CA PHE A 443 26.36 -5.98 -17.07
C PHE A 443 25.28 -6.90 -17.67
N ALA A 444 25.63 -8.15 -17.98
CA ALA A 444 24.71 -9.17 -18.49
C ALA A 444 23.58 -9.54 -17.51
N ARG A 445 23.61 -9.02 -16.28
CA ARG A 445 22.52 -9.08 -15.30
C ARG A 445 21.35 -8.13 -15.61
N MET A 446 21.53 -7.18 -16.52
CA MET A 446 20.48 -6.25 -16.98
C MET A 446 19.58 -6.88 -18.06
N ILE A 447 19.97 -8.04 -18.60
CA ILE A 447 19.14 -8.80 -19.55
C ILE A 447 17.88 -9.28 -18.81
N PRO A 448 16.67 -8.94 -19.29
CA PRO A 448 15.46 -9.48 -18.72
C PRO A 448 15.40 -11.01 -18.83
N LYS A 449 14.96 -11.68 -17.76
CA LYS A 449 14.87 -13.15 -17.72
C LYS A 449 13.91 -13.71 -18.77
N ASP A 450 12.91 -12.94 -19.17
CA ASP A 450 11.89 -13.30 -20.16
C ASP A 450 12.32 -13.03 -21.61
N LEU A 451 13.56 -12.60 -21.85
CA LEU A 451 14.14 -12.44 -23.19
C LEU A 451 14.94 -13.71 -23.57
N ASN A 452 14.57 -14.37 -24.66
CA ASN A 452 15.18 -15.62 -25.11
C ASN A 452 16.50 -15.37 -25.86
N VAL A 453 17.58 -15.23 -25.10
CA VAL A 453 18.92 -14.88 -25.64
C VAL A 453 19.86 -16.09 -25.77
N THR A 454 19.29 -17.28 -25.96
CA THR A 454 20.07 -18.53 -26.03
C THR A 454 21.08 -18.45 -27.18
N GLY A 455 22.38 -18.44 -26.85
CA GLY A 455 23.47 -18.29 -27.83
C GLY A 455 23.94 -16.85 -28.09
N ASP A 456 23.11 -15.85 -27.81
CA ASP A 456 23.37 -14.43 -28.16
C ASP A 456 23.60 -13.50 -26.95
N ARG A 457 23.72 -14.06 -25.74
CA ARG A 457 23.81 -13.30 -24.49
C ARG A 457 24.84 -12.17 -24.51
N ASN A 458 26.03 -12.40 -25.06
CA ASN A 458 27.09 -11.39 -25.14
C ASN A 458 26.75 -10.26 -26.11
N ARG A 459 26.10 -10.58 -27.24
CA ARG A 459 25.63 -9.60 -28.21
C ARG A 459 24.56 -8.72 -27.60
N VAL A 460 23.52 -9.33 -27.01
CA VAL A 460 22.43 -8.63 -26.34
C VAL A 460 22.92 -7.72 -25.21
N THR A 461 23.89 -8.21 -24.42
CA THR A 461 24.51 -7.39 -23.36
C THR A 461 25.13 -6.11 -23.94
N ARG A 462 25.85 -6.22 -25.07
CA ARG A 462 26.45 -5.06 -25.75
C ARG A 462 25.40 -4.14 -26.34
N GLU A 463 24.34 -4.66 -26.94
CA GLU A 463 23.24 -3.86 -27.52
C GLU A 463 22.54 -3.02 -26.44
N ILE A 464 22.16 -3.64 -25.31
CA ILE A 464 21.56 -2.91 -24.17
C ILE A 464 22.54 -1.88 -23.61
N ARG A 465 23.81 -2.25 -23.42
CA ARG A 465 24.82 -1.32 -22.89
C ARG A 465 25.01 -0.13 -23.82
N GLN A 466 25.19 -0.38 -25.11
CA GLN A 466 25.40 0.67 -26.11
C GLN A 466 24.20 1.62 -26.18
N PHE A 467 22.98 1.09 -26.11
CA PHE A 467 21.76 1.90 -26.17
C PHE A 467 21.61 2.84 -24.97
N TYR A 468 21.82 2.35 -23.74
CA TYR A 468 21.62 3.16 -22.54
C TYR A 468 22.83 3.99 -22.11
N LEU A 469 24.03 3.42 -22.22
CA LEU A 469 25.25 4.02 -21.68
C LEU A 469 26.16 4.56 -22.78
N GLY A 470 26.02 4.08 -24.03
CA GLY A 470 26.99 4.36 -25.09
C GLY A 470 28.40 3.97 -24.65
N THR A 471 29.29 4.95 -24.55
CA THR A 471 30.67 4.78 -24.09
C THR A 471 30.87 4.97 -22.59
N LYS A 472 29.82 5.33 -21.83
CA LYS A 472 29.91 5.55 -20.38
C LYS A 472 30.11 4.23 -19.63
N THR A 473 30.85 4.30 -18.53
CA THR A 473 30.96 3.20 -17.55
C THR A 473 29.83 3.29 -16.53
N VAL A 474 29.47 2.17 -15.90
CA VAL A 474 28.51 2.16 -14.79
C VAL A 474 29.18 2.78 -13.55
N SER A 475 28.93 4.06 -13.35
CA SER A 475 29.45 4.88 -12.26
C SER A 475 28.37 5.83 -11.72
N VAL A 476 28.74 6.64 -10.71
CA VAL A 476 27.88 7.70 -10.16
C VAL A 476 27.44 8.70 -11.25
N ASP A 477 28.26 8.90 -12.27
CA ASP A 477 28.00 9.83 -13.37
C ASP A 477 26.95 9.30 -14.36
N SER A 478 26.80 7.97 -14.43
CA SER A 478 25.83 7.27 -15.29
C SER A 478 24.51 6.91 -14.61
N VAL A 479 24.25 7.44 -13.41
CA VAL A 479 23.10 7.00 -12.60
C VAL A 479 21.76 7.33 -13.27
N ASN A 480 21.67 8.38 -14.08
CA ASN A 480 20.42 8.69 -14.80
C ASN A 480 20.10 7.64 -15.86
N GLU A 481 21.11 7.22 -16.60
CA GLU A 481 21.04 6.15 -17.61
C GLU A 481 20.67 4.82 -16.95
N MET A 482 21.24 4.53 -15.78
CA MET A 482 20.90 3.34 -15.00
C MET A 482 19.47 3.41 -14.45
N ILE A 483 18.99 4.59 -14.02
CA ILE A 483 17.58 4.77 -13.62
C ILE A 483 16.66 4.52 -14.83
N ALA A 484 17.01 5.03 -16.01
CA ALA A 484 16.23 4.78 -17.22
C ALA A 484 16.15 3.27 -17.54
N LEU A 485 17.30 2.60 -17.63
CA LEU A 485 17.40 1.16 -17.89
C LEU A 485 16.59 0.33 -16.89
N LEU A 486 16.80 0.57 -15.59
CA LEU A 486 16.11 -0.19 -14.55
C LEU A 486 14.62 0.15 -14.46
N THR A 487 14.20 1.37 -14.82
CA THR A 487 12.77 1.72 -14.93
C THR A 487 12.12 0.83 -15.98
N ASP A 488 12.80 0.61 -17.10
CA ASP A 488 12.27 -0.22 -18.19
C ASP A 488 12.23 -1.70 -17.80
N VAL A 489 13.35 -2.23 -17.33
CA VAL A 489 13.51 -3.65 -17.00
C VAL A 489 12.64 -4.06 -15.81
N MET A 490 12.50 -3.20 -14.79
CA MET A 490 11.81 -3.56 -13.55
C MET A 490 10.33 -3.18 -13.54
N PHE A 491 9.90 -2.19 -14.32
CA PHE A 491 8.53 -1.64 -14.24
C PHE A 491 7.85 -1.49 -15.60
N LEU A 492 8.39 -0.62 -16.46
CA LEU A 492 7.65 -0.14 -17.63
C LEU A 492 7.32 -1.24 -18.63
N ARG A 493 8.24 -2.18 -18.88
CA ARG A 493 7.98 -3.31 -19.79
C ARG A 493 6.75 -4.13 -19.39
N GLY A 494 6.68 -4.55 -18.13
CA GLY A 494 5.56 -5.35 -17.62
C GLY A 494 4.23 -4.57 -17.62
N ILE A 495 4.26 -3.29 -17.25
CA ILE A 495 3.10 -2.39 -17.26
C ILE A 495 2.58 -2.21 -18.68
N ARG A 496 3.46 -1.92 -19.65
CA ARG A 496 3.11 -1.72 -21.06
C ARG A 496 2.54 -2.99 -21.69
N ARG A 497 3.14 -4.14 -21.43
CA ARG A 497 2.63 -5.42 -21.93
C ARG A 497 1.24 -5.73 -21.37
N SER A 498 1.03 -5.46 -20.08
CA SER A 498 -0.28 -5.66 -19.44
C SER A 498 -1.34 -4.73 -20.01
N VAL A 499 -1.04 -3.44 -20.21
CA VAL A 499 -2.02 -2.50 -20.78
C VAL A 499 -2.38 -2.87 -22.23
N ARG A 500 -1.40 -3.31 -23.03
CA ARG A 500 -1.63 -3.84 -24.38
C ARG A 500 -2.59 -5.03 -24.36
N TYR A 501 -2.37 -6.02 -23.49
CA TYR A 501 -3.27 -7.18 -23.37
C TYR A 501 -4.69 -6.78 -22.96
N HIS A 502 -4.85 -5.94 -21.93
CA HIS A 502 -6.17 -5.49 -21.47
C HIS A 502 -6.91 -4.69 -22.54
N ALA A 503 -6.22 -3.78 -23.23
CA ALA A 503 -6.84 -2.95 -24.26
C ALA A 503 -7.16 -3.73 -25.54
N ARG A 504 -6.28 -4.65 -25.97
CA ARG A 504 -6.45 -5.41 -27.21
C ARG A 504 -7.48 -6.53 -27.10
N TYR A 505 -7.50 -7.25 -25.98
CA TYR A 505 -8.28 -8.47 -25.82
C TYR A 505 -9.39 -8.39 -24.75
N GLY A 506 -9.48 -7.26 -24.05
CA GLY A 506 -10.58 -6.93 -23.14
C GLY A 506 -11.77 -6.29 -23.87
N ASN A 507 -12.88 -6.15 -23.15
CA ASN A 507 -14.13 -5.58 -23.65
C ASN A 507 -14.49 -4.26 -22.93
N ALA A 508 -13.59 -3.72 -22.10
CA ALA A 508 -13.84 -2.57 -21.26
C ALA A 508 -12.80 -1.46 -21.51
N PRO A 509 -13.14 -0.18 -21.25
CA PRO A 509 -12.21 0.94 -21.43
C PRO A 509 -10.92 0.78 -20.60
N VAL A 510 -9.79 1.03 -21.24
CA VAL A 510 -8.46 1.02 -20.63
C VAL A 510 -7.81 2.39 -20.72
N TYR A 511 -7.21 2.86 -19.62
CA TYR A 511 -6.55 4.15 -19.52
C TYR A 511 -5.11 3.99 -19.01
N MET A 512 -4.17 4.73 -19.59
CA MET A 512 -2.78 4.75 -19.15
C MET A 512 -2.35 6.17 -18.75
N TYR A 513 -1.64 6.31 -17.63
CA TYR A 513 -0.99 7.57 -17.25
C TYR A 513 0.52 7.43 -17.10
N ARG A 514 1.17 8.58 -17.13
CA ARG A 514 2.56 8.77 -16.73
C ARG A 514 2.60 9.95 -15.77
N PHE A 515 3.07 9.75 -14.54
CA PHE A 515 3.14 10.83 -13.56
C PHE A 515 4.54 11.44 -13.56
N ALA A 516 4.60 12.74 -13.87
CA ALA A 516 5.80 13.50 -14.17
C ALA A 516 5.96 14.77 -13.31
N PHE A 517 5.03 15.04 -12.40
CA PHE A 517 5.12 16.19 -11.51
C PHE A 517 6.06 15.91 -10.31
N ASP A 518 7.30 16.40 -10.39
CA ASP A 518 8.26 16.39 -9.29
C ASP A 518 7.99 17.55 -8.34
N GLY A 519 7.19 17.31 -7.30
CA GLY A 519 6.78 18.35 -6.36
C GLY A 519 6.86 17.95 -4.89
N ALA A 520 6.45 18.86 -4.01
CA ALA A 520 6.65 18.71 -2.58
C ALA A 520 5.85 17.58 -1.93
N LEU A 521 4.92 16.92 -2.62
CA LEU A 521 4.16 15.79 -2.09
C LEU A 521 4.76 14.41 -2.47
N GLY A 522 5.90 14.35 -3.16
CA GLY A 522 6.58 13.09 -3.48
C GLY A 522 6.90 12.25 -2.23
N LEU A 523 6.08 11.22 -1.97
CA LEU A 523 6.11 10.47 -0.71
C LEU A 523 7.42 9.71 -0.51
N TYR A 524 7.85 8.93 -1.51
CA TYR A 524 8.97 8.01 -1.36
C TYR A 524 10.31 8.73 -1.44
N LYS A 525 10.49 9.73 -2.32
CA LYS A 525 11.68 10.59 -2.32
C LYS A 525 11.93 11.17 -0.94
N ARG A 526 10.87 11.65 -0.28
CA ARG A 526 10.96 12.19 1.08
C ARG A 526 11.28 11.13 2.12
N MET A 527 10.58 10.00 2.11
CA MET A 527 10.86 8.89 3.03
C MET A 527 12.30 8.38 2.89
N LEU A 528 12.88 8.45 1.69
CA LEU A 528 14.22 7.97 1.37
C LEU A 528 15.30 9.05 1.43
N GLY A 529 14.93 10.33 1.63
CA GLY A 529 15.87 11.45 1.58
C GLY A 529 16.58 11.57 0.23
N LEU A 530 15.83 11.47 -0.87
CA LEU A 530 16.31 11.65 -2.23
C LEU A 530 16.04 13.09 -2.69
N GLN A 531 17.07 13.77 -3.18
CA GLN A 531 16.99 15.14 -3.70
C GLN A 531 17.15 15.22 -5.22
N ARG A 532 17.44 14.09 -5.88
CA ARG A 532 17.65 14.04 -7.33
C ARG A 532 16.35 14.41 -8.07
N PRO A 533 16.41 15.19 -9.17
CA PRO A 533 15.24 15.50 -9.99
C PRO A 533 14.59 14.26 -10.57
N GLY A 534 13.28 14.35 -10.83
CA GLY A 534 12.48 13.26 -11.38
C GLY A 534 11.54 12.65 -10.33
N VAL A 535 10.54 11.92 -10.82
CA VAL A 535 9.52 11.31 -9.97
C VAL A 535 9.90 9.86 -9.66
N CYS A 536 10.19 9.58 -8.40
CA CYS A 536 10.52 8.24 -7.92
C CYS A 536 9.28 7.37 -7.79
N HIS A 537 9.49 6.06 -7.78
CA HIS A 537 8.46 5.09 -7.41
C HIS A 537 7.73 5.45 -6.12
N GLY A 538 6.40 5.49 -6.18
CA GLY A 538 5.51 5.77 -5.06
C GLY A 538 5.38 7.25 -4.69
N ASP A 539 5.97 8.18 -5.45
CA ASP A 539 5.84 9.62 -5.17
C ASP A 539 4.44 10.17 -5.41
N GLU A 540 3.72 9.62 -6.39
CA GLU A 540 2.35 10.00 -6.73
C GLU A 540 1.36 9.70 -5.58
N MET A 541 1.71 8.78 -4.68
CA MET A 541 0.90 8.43 -3.50
C MET A 541 0.61 9.62 -2.59
N GLY A 542 1.53 10.58 -2.48
CA GLY A 542 1.30 11.78 -1.67
C GLY A 542 0.28 12.75 -2.28
N TYR A 543 -0.08 12.55 -3.54
CA TYR A 543 -1.10 13.31 -4.24
C TYR A 543 -2.48 12.65 -4.16
N LEU A 544 -2.57 11.37 -3.75
CA LEU A 544 -3.82 10.65 -3.47
C LEU A 544 -4.12 10.54 -1.97
N PHE A 545 -3.09 10.36 -1.15
CA PHE A 545 -3.21 10.14 0.28
C PHE A 545 -2.52 11.23 1.09
N LYS A 546 -3.19 11.66 2.16
CA LYS A 546 -2.57 12.54 3.13
C LYS A 546 -1.63 11.73 4.02
N PHE A 547 -0.32 11.95 3.94
CA PHE A 547 0.65 11.33 4.85
C PHE A 547 0.99 12.23 6.05
N GLY A 548 1.43 11.61 7.15
CA GLY A 548 1.66 12.28 8.44
C GLY A 548 3.12 12.60 8.77
N PHE A 549 4.08 12.24 7.91
CA PHE A 549 5.51 12.29 8.23
C PHE A 549 6.08 13.73 8.23
N PHE A 550 5.51 14.60 7.40
CA PHE A 550 5.97 15.98 7.22
C PHE A 550 4.78 16.91 7.44
N ASN A 551 4.87 17.82 8.41
CA ASN A 551 3.90 18.93 8.55
C ASN A 551 4.14 19.93 7.42
N LEU A 552 3.85 19.53 6.18
CA LEU A 552 3.95 20.38 5.00
C LEU A 552 2.80 21.38 5.05
N ASN A 553 3.13 22.64 5.30
CA ASN A 553 2.19 23.74 5.11
C ASN A 553 2.33 24.21 3.66
N LEU A 554 1.42 23.77 2.80
CA LEU A 554 1.41 24.14 1.39
C LEU A 554 0.47 25.33 1.17
N ASP A 555 0.86 26.25 0.28
CA ASP A 555 -0.04 27.30 -0.19
C ASP A 555 -1.26 26.66 -0.88
N PRO A 556 -2.51 26.98 -0.48
CA PRO A 556 -3.72 26.48 -1.14
C PRO A 556 -3.77 26.71 -2.65
N ASN A 557 -3.04 27.69 -3.18
CA ASN A 557 -2.96 28.02 -4.60
C ASN A 557 -1.74 27.42 -5.30
N SER A 558 -0.94 26.59 -4.62
CA SER A 558 0.27 26.01 -5.20
C SER A 558 -0.02 24.97 -6.28
N LEU A 559 0.95 24.72 -7.16
CA LEU A 559 0.87 23.66 -8.16
C LEU A 559 0.71 22.28 -7.52
N GLU A 560 1.29 22.03 -6.35
CA GLU A 560 1.09 20.78 -5.61
C GLU A 560 -0.38 20.55 -5.27
N ILE A 561 -1.07 21.58 -4.77
CA ILE A 561 -2.48 21.47 -4.42
C ILE A 561 -3.34 21.29 -5.67
N LEU A 562 -3.02 21.99 -6.76
CA LEU A 562 -3.70 21.83 -8.04
C LEU A 562 -3.55 20.40 -8.60
N VAL A 563 -2.33 19.89 -8.69
CA VAL A 563 -2.04 18.54 -9.19
C VAL A 563 -2.69 17.48 -8.30
N LYS A 564 -2.59 17.62 -6.97
CA LYS A 564 -3.27 16.75 -6.00
C LYS A 564 -4.78 16.73 -6.23
N ASN A 565 -5.41 17.90 -6.33
CA ASN A 565 -6.86 17.99 -6.57
C ASN A 565 -7.27 17.35 -7.91
N ARG A 566 -6.51 17.58 -8.98
CA ARG A 566 -6.73 16.95 -10.29
C ARG A 566 -6.62 15.42 -10.23
N MET A 567 -5.57 14.90 -9.60
CA MET A 567 -5.34 13.47 -9.48
C MET A 567 -6.44 12.78 -8.66
N VAL A 568 -6.77 13.34 -7.49
CA VAL A 568 -7.87 12.85 -6.63
C VAL A 568 -9.21 12.86 -7.36
N ARG A 569 -9.49 13.93 -8.12
CA ARG A 569 -10.70 14.02 -8.93
C ARG A 569 -10.72 12.96 -10.04
N MET A 570 -9.63 12.78 -10.78
CA MET A 570 -9.53 11.76 -11.85
C MET A 570 -9.72 10.33 -11.31
N TRP A 571 -9.05 9.97 -10.21
CA TRP A 571 -9.17 8.63 -9.60
C TRP A 571 -10.58 8.37 -9.07
N THR A 572 -11.18 9.35 -8.40
CA THR A 572 -12.53 9.19 -7.86
C THR A 572 -13.61 9.24 -8.94
N ASN A 573 -13.40 10.02 -10.02
CA ASN A 573 -14.23 9.97 -11.22
C ASN A 573 -14.17 8.59 -11.88
N PHE A 574 -12.96 8.01 -12.00
CA PHE A 574 -12.83 6.65 -12.50
C PHE A 574 -13.60 5.66 -11.62
N ALA A 575 -13.51 5.77 -10.29
CA ALA A 575 -14.29 4.91 -9.40
C ALA A 575 -15.82 5.08 -9.56
N LYS A 576 -16.28 6.32 -9.73
CA LYS A 576 -17.70 6.68 -9.91
C LYS A 576 -18.27 6.26 -11.27
N TYR A 577 -17.49 6.43 -12.34
CA TYR A 577 -18.02 6.44 -13.71
C TYR A 577 -17.31 5.45 -14.65
N GLY A 578 -16.16 4.90 -14.26
CA GLY A 578 -15.30 4.12 -15.16
C GLY A 578 -14.55 4.98 -16.18
N ASN A 579 -14.58 6.31 -16.02
CA ASN A 579 -13.90 7.28 -16.86
C ASN A 579 -13.25 8.35 -15.97
N PRO A 580 -11.94 8.62 -16.09
CA PRO A 580 -11.26 9.63 -15.26
C PRO A 580 -11.71 11.07 -15.53
N THR A 581 -12.13 11.36 -16.75
CA THR A 581 -12.52 12.70 -17.24
C THR A 581 -13.83 12.61 -18.04
N PRO A 582 -14.98 12.32 -17.39
CA PRO A 582 -16.24 12.13 -18.08
C PRO A 582 -16.68 13.42 -18.82
N ALA A 583 -16.79 13.35 -20.14
CA ALA A 583 -16.97 14.51 -21.04
C ALA A 583 -18.27 15.32 -20.80
N HIS A 584 -19.30 14.73 -20.21
CA HIS A 584 -20.58 15.39 -19.95
C HIS A 584 -20.61 16.23 -18.65
N ARG A 585 -19.45 16.46 -18.01
CA ARG A 585 -19.35 17.30 -16.81
C ARG A 585 -18.38 18.44 -17.05
N VAL A 586 -18.87 19.66 -16.84
CA VAL A 586 -18.00 20.84 -16.69
C VAL A 586 -17.20 20.64 -15.41
N ASP A 587 -15.89 20.39 -15.54
CA ASP A 587 -14.97 20.28 -14.42
C ASP A 587 -13.98 21.44 -14.46
N ASN A 588 -14.04 22.32 -13.46
CA ASN A 588 -13.18 23.50 -13.39
C ASN A 588 -11.72 23.14 -13.05
N LEU A 589 -11.44 21.91 -12.61
CA LEU A 589 -10.10 21.43 -12.28
C LEU A 589 -9.45 20.69 -13.45
N ILE A 590 -10.24 19.95 -14.23
CA ILE A 590 -9.76 19.10 -15.32
C ILE A 590 -10.32 19.61 -16.66
N ASN A 591 -9.46 20.26 -17.43
CA ASN A 591 -9.77 20.84 -18.73
C ASN A 591 -9.37 19.95 -19.92
N THR A 592 -8.84 18.77 -19.66
CA THR A 592 -8.37 17.82 -20.69
C THR A 592 -9.25 16.58 -20.70
N ILE A 593 -9.67 16.14 -21.89
CA ILE A 593 -10.42 14.90 -22.08
C ILE A 593 -9.43 13.74 -22.27
N TRP A 594 -9.46 12.79 -21.36
CA TRP A 594 -8.73 11.53 -21.41
C TRP A 594 -9.60 10.44 -22.05
N LEU A 595 -9.36 10.17 -23.32
CA LEU A 595 -10.02 9.08 -24.03
C LEU A 595 -9.37 7.72 -23.69
N PRO A 596 -10.16 6.63 -23.68
CA PRO A 596 -9.60 5.29 -23.52
C PRO A 596 -8.69 4.92 -24.69
N ILE A 597 -7.78 3.99 -24.45
CA ILE A 597 -6.87 3.44 -25.46
C ILE A 597 -7.68 2.68 -26.50
N SER A 598 -7.38 2.91 -27.79
CA SER A 598 -8.01 2.20 -28.90
C SER A 598 -7.51 0.75 -28.99
N PRO A 599 -8.40 -0.26 -28.94
CA PRO A 599 -8.02 -1.67 -29.12
C PRO A 599 -7.35 -1.96 -30.46
N ASP A 600 -7.64 -1.18 -31.50
CA ASP A 600 -7.14 -1.40 -32.86
C ASP A 600 -5.74 -0.85 -33.08
N SER A 601 -5.35 0.18 -32.33
CA SER A 601 -4.04 0.82 -32.50
C SER A 601 -3.11 0.60 -31.32
N VAL A 602 -3.51 -0.09 -30.25
CA VAL A 602 -2.71 -0.16 -29.01
C VAL A 602 -1.33 -0.79 -29.18
N MET A 603 -1.15 -1.65 -30.18
CA MET A 603 0.15 -2.28 -30.45
C MET A 603 1.17 -1.26 -30.99
N ASP A 604 0.73 -0.32 -31.84
CA ASP A 604 1.61 0.67 -32.49
C ASP A 604 1.52 2.09 -31.89
N ASN A 605 0.39 2.40 -31.26
CA ASN A 605 0.02 3.72 -30.80
C ASN A 605 -0.68 3.66 -29.44
N LEU A 606 0.13 3.74 -28.38
CA LEU A 606 -0.31 3.72 -27.00
C LEU A 606 -0.52 5.14 -26.48
N SER A 607 -1.78 5.54 -26.36
CA SER A 607 -2.18 6.83 -25.79
C SER A 607 -2.06 6.82 -24.26
N PHE A 608 -1.60 7.92 -23.67
CA PHE A 608 -1.52 8.07 -22.22
C PHE A 608 -1.74 9.53 -21.79
N MET A 609 -2.15 9.72 -20.53
CA MET A 609 -2.20 11.03 -19.87
C MET A 609 -0.86 11.31 -19.18
N ASP A 610 -0.13 12.33 -19.62
CA ASP A 610 1.05 12.85 -18.94
C ASP A 610 0.60 13.85 -17.86
N ILE A 611 0.76 13.46 -16.60
CA ILE A 611 0.34 14.23 -15.43
C ILE A 611 1.57 14.98 -14.90
N SER A 612 1.70 16.24 -15.30
CA SER A 612 2.75 17.15 -14.82
C SER A 612 2.09 18.35 -14.10
N ALA A 613 2.64 19.56 -14.24
CA ALA A 613 1.89 20.78 -13.92
C ALA A 613 0.66 20.96 -14.85
N THR A 614 0.73 20.41 -16.06
CA THR A 614 -0.35 20.32 -17.06
C THR A 614 -0.88 18.89 -17.16
N LEU A 615 -2.05 18.74 -17.81
CA LEU A 615 -2.64 17.46 -18.16
C LEU A 615 -2.64 17.33 -19.68
N ASP A 616 -1.71 16.54 -20.22
CA ASP A 616 -1.53 16.41 -21.67
C ASP A 616 -1.77 14.96 -22.11
N VAL A 617 -2.65 14.76 -23.09
CA VAL A 617 -2.77 13.45 -23.75
C VAL A 617 -1.68 13.32 -24.80
N ARG A 618 -0.82 12.31 -24.64
CA ARG A 618 0.32 12.03 -25.51
C ARG A 618 0.28 10.59 -25.99
N LYS A 619 1.17 10.25 -26.92
CA LYS A 619 1.27 8.94 -27.56
C LYS A 619 2.67 8.39 -27.42
N ASN A 620 2.77 7.07 -27.28
CA ASN A 620 4.01 6.31 -27.23
C ASN A 620 5.03 6.89 -26.25
N PRO A 621 4.80 6.69 -24.93
CA PRO A 621 5.69 7.23 -23.92
C PRO A 621 7.11 6.69 -24.14
N GLU A 622 8.15 7.48 -23.94
CA GLU A 622 9.54 6.97 -23.92
C GLU A 622 9.90 6.28 -25.24
N PHE A 623 9.43 6.85 -26.36
CA PHE A 623 9.38 6.26 -27.69
C PHE A 623 10.63 5.49 -28.10
N GLU A 624 11.82 6.10 -28.02
CA GLU A 624 13.08 5.46 -28.42
C GLU A 624 13.39 4.20 -27.59
N ARG A 625 13.18 4.26 -26.26
CA ARG A 625 13.39 3.11 -25.36
C ARG A 625 12.36 2.02 -25.62
N GLN A 626 11.12 2.42 -25.90
CA GLN A 626 10.05 1.51 -26.26
C GLN A 626 10.33 0.77 -27.56
N GLN A 627 10.78 1.47 -28.60
CA GLN A 627 11.17 0.86 -29.88
C GLN A 627 12.35 -0.09 -29.71
N PHE A 628 13.34 0.28 -28.92
CA PHE A 628 14.46 -0.60 -28.60
C PHE A 628 13.97 -1.92 -28.01
N TRP A 629 13.14 -1.90 -26.96
CA TRP A 629 12.65 -3.13 -26.36
C TRP A 629 11.66 -3.90 -27.25
N ASP A 630 10.80 -3.22 -28.02
CA ASP A 630 9.91 -3.89 -28.95
C ASP A 630 10.73 -4.69 -29.99
N TYR A 631 11.78 -4.08 -30.56
CA TYR A 631 12.72 -4.74 -31.46
C TYR A 631 13.42 -5.93 -30.80
N MET A 632 13.92 -5.78 -29.57
CA MET A 632 14.58 -6.89 -28.87
C MET A 632 13.63 -8.08 -28.69
N TYR A 633 12.37 -7.84 -28.30
CA TYR A 633 11.41 -8.92 -28.09
C TYR A 633 10.96 -9.55 -29.42
N GLU A 634 10.71 -8.75 -30.45
CA GLU A 634 10.38 -9.27 -31.78
C GLU A 634 11.53 -10.12 -32.33
N HIS A 635 12.78 -9.66 -32.21
CA HIS A 635 13.95 -10.36 -32.74
C HIS A 635 14.26 -11.66 -32.00
N TYR A 636 14.21 -11.66 -30.66
CA TYR A 636 14.66 -12.81 -29.85
C TYR A 636 13.51 -13.73 -29.40
N ASN A 637 12.29 -13.23 -29.28
CA ASN A 637 11.12 -14.02 -28.86
C ASN A 637 10.12 -14.27 -30.00
N GLY A 638 10.28 -13.63 -31.15
CA GLY A 638 9.38 -13.75 -32.31
C GLY A 638 8.11 -12.89 -32.23
N ASP A 639 7.90 -12.18 -31.12
CA ASP A 639 6.74 -11.32 -30.89
C ASP A 639 7.18 -10.02 -30.20
N ALA A 640 6.74 -8.87 -30.72
CA ALA A 640 6.89 -7.59 -30.04
C ALA A 640 6.12 -7.59 -28.69
N MET A 641 6.52 -6.68 -27.77
CA MET A 641 5.96 -6.64 -26.41
C MET A 641 4.48 -6.28 -26.32
#